data_AF-A0A5C6SPT9-F1
#
_entry.id   AF-A0A5C6SPT9-F1
#
_cell.length_a   1.000
_cell.length_b   1.000
_cell.length_c   1.000
_cell.angle_alpha   90.00
_cell.angle_beta   90.00
_cell.angle_gamma   90.00
#
_symmetry.space_group_name_H-M   'P 1'
#
loop_
_entity.id
_entity.type
_entity.pdbx_description
1 polymer ?
#
loop_
_entity_poly.entity_id
_entity_poly.type
_entity_poly.pdbx_seq_one_letter_code
_entity_poly.pdbx_strand_id
1 'polypeptide(L)'
;MANVKVVDVRLEHYRPGNTLGINETKPRISWRFEGTHSSPTQEAYEIELTEIDPKSRQPHEAKTYKVKSSQAYLVPWPSGEPLSSRQRYEFRIRSYLSDEREPTPWSDVAFVEAGLLNRQDWSGTQLISAPWSDEQGKPLPEDLFRKQFSITGGIQSARLYITSHGVYEAEINGKRVGDHFLAPGWTVYEHRLRYQAFDVTELLSDGENCIGARVAEGWFKGRLGFEGGKRNIHGTQTALFARLEITAKDGTISKISTDETWNTTQGPIRMAEIYDGEKYDATAEIEGWSAAGSVSGDWHQVEVPPPLSEDIALVAGSAEPTRRIESIKPISKIDTPSGKLVLDFGQNLVGYLRIRVNGSRGHKITLYHAEVLENGELGTRPLRHCEAKDTYTLRGEGEEVYEPRFTFHGFRYAQIDNWPGPQDDILNKVDAVVCHTDMQETGDFHCSDSMLNQLWSNVRWSTKGNFLSIPTDCPQRDERLGWTGDIALFAPTATFLYGCHGILNDWLKGLYYEQKKRNGIPPMVSPNTIVDGLFAQVHPFAIWHDVTVLAPWALWEEHGDSEILAQQYDSMVAWLDAVPMDKAADKYHLWDSNMFQLADWLDPSAPPDAPQKSATDMMLVANAFLIHSYDIMVRIADILGKDDSSIYRAKAATAREQYAKHYISETGRLTSDSQTAYALAICFNLLTTPSQLKLAGNRLAEIVQANQYRVGTGFAGTPFVCEALAKTQHMDVAYGMLLNKKCPSWLYPVTMGATTIWERWDSMLPDGSINPGDMTSFNHYAYGAVAKFMVERVAGLKQLTPAWTRCRVDPCVGGGVTSAKASHLTPHGKVLVSWKLVQGGEVQIDVSVPPFTEIEVVLGDSDSDVQVVGHGEWSFKRYV
;
A
#
# COMPACT_ATOMS: atom_id res chain seq x y z
N MET A 1 41.78 -9.82 3.03
CA MET A 1 40.81 -10.47 3.94
C MET A 1 39.56 -9.63 3.84
N ALA A 2 38.49 -10.19 3.28
CA ALA A 2 37.25 -9.46 3.13
C ALA A 2 36.66 -9.24 4.54
N ASN A 3 36.48 -7.99 4.95
CA ASN A 3 35.77 -7.65 6.18
C ASN A 3 34.26 -7.83 5.93
N VAL A 4 33.81 -9.08 5.69
CA VAL A 4 32.39 -9.37 5.46
C VAL A 4 31.61 -9.10 6.75
N LYS A 5 30.53 -8.33 6.64
CA LYS A 5 29.69 -7.94 7.78
C LYS A 5 28.25 -8.38 7.55
N VAL A 6 27.59 -8.77 8.64
CA VAL A 6 26.13 -8.93 8.69
C VAL A 6 25.50 -7.54 8.88
N VAL A 7 24.58 -7.18 8.00
CA VAL A 7 23.88 -5.89 7.98
C VAL A 7 22.38 -6.08 7.77
N ASP A 8 21.60 -5.02 7.99
CA ASP A 8 20.14 -5.01 7.75
C ASP A 8 19.41 -6.17 8.42
N VAL A 9 19.65 -6.31 9.73
CA VAL A 9 18.97 -7.31 10.56
C VAL A 9 17.51 -6.91 10.73
N ARG A 10 16.60 -7.80 10.32
CA ARG A 10 15.15 -7.59 10.32
C ARG A 10 14.43 -8.70 11.06
N LEU A 11 13.25 -8.35 11.57
CA LEU A 11 12.30 -9.29 12.15
C LEU A 11 11.05 -9.27 11.29
N GLU A 12 10.54 -10.45 10.92
CA GLU A 12 9.49 -10.58 9.92
C GLU A 12 9.84 -9.72 8.68
N HIS A 13 8.94 -8.82 8.30
CA HIS A 13 9.15 -7.82 7.25
C HIS A 13 9.32 -6.39 7.82
N TYR A 14 9.42 -6.25 9.14
CA TYR A 14 9.58 -4.93 9.77
C TYR A 14 10.91 -4.30 9.36
N ARG A 15 10.85 -3.01 9.02
CA ARG A 15 12.07 -2.21 8.83
C ARG A 15 12.83 -2.08 10.16
N PRO A 16 14.18 -2.02 10.13
CA PRO A 16 14.98 -1.81 11.34
C PRO A 16 14.47 -0.61 12.15
N GLY A 17 14.25 -0.81 13.45
CA GLY A 17 13.69 0.19 14.37
C GLY A 17 12.17 0.14 14.55
N ASN A 18 11.41 -0.47 13.63
CA ASN A 18 9.96 -0.62 13.74
C ASN A 18 9.55 -1.95 14.41
N THR A 19 10.26 -2.33 15.48
CA THR A 19 10.09 -3.62 16.17
C THR A 19 9.64 -3.47 17.63
N LEU A 20 9.11 -2.29 17.96
CA LEU A 20 8.48 -1.99 19.24
C LEU A 20 6.99 -2.30 19.20
N GLY A 21 6.53 -3.11 20.14
CA GLY A 21 5.12 -3.43 20.33
C GLY A 21 4.55 -4.40 19.30
N ILE A 22 5.38 -5.26 18.70
CA ILE A 22 4.92 -6.20 17.67
C ILE A 22 3.99 -7.28 18.25
N ASN A 23 3.19 -7.91 17.39
CA ASN A 23 2.25 -8.96 17.79
C ASN A 23 2.81 -10.39 17.61
N GLU A 24 3.90 -10.55 16.85
CA GLU A 24 4.51 -11.85 16.59
C GLU A 24 5.27 -12.34 17.82
N THR A 25 4.93 -13.54 18.28
CA THR A 25 5.55 -14.15 19.47
C THR A 25 6.78 -14.98 19.15
N LYS A 26 6.96 -15.36 17.88
CA LYS A 26 8.15 -16.04 17.36
C LYS A 26 8.59 -15.38 16.06
N PRO A 27 8.98 -14.10 16.10
CA PRO A 27 9.30 -13.36 14.90
C PRO A 27 10.51 -14.00 14.20
N ARG A 28 10.36 -14.28 12.91
CA ARG A 28 11.41 -14.78 12.02
C ARG A 28 12.45 -13.71 11.80
N ILE A 29 13.69 -14.12 11.54
CA ILE A 29 14.84 -13.23 11.50
C ILE A 29 15.47 -13.28 10.11
N SER A 30 15.84 -12.12 9.58
CA SER A 30 16.51 -11.98 8.29
C SER A 30 17.73 -11.07 8.43
N TRP A 31 18.75 -11.28 7.61
CA TRP A 31 19.91 -10.41 7.51
C TRP A 31 20.54 -10.47 6.12
N ARG A 32 21.35 -9.45 5.80
CA ARG A 32 22.12 -9.37 4.56
C ARG A 32 23.62 -9.30 4.86
N PHE A 33 24.42 -9.32 3.79
CA PHE A 33 25.87 -9.28 3.87
C PHE A 33 26.43 -8.08 3.09
N GLU A 34 27.45 -7.45 3.64
CA GLU A 34 28.21 -6.38 2.99
C GLU A 34 29.71 -6.74 2.97
N GLY A 35 30.44 -6.25 1.96
CA GLY A 35 31.90 -6.40 1.87
C GLY A 35 32.38 -7.71 1.25
N THR A 36 31.51 -8.45 0.57
CA THR A 36 31.81 -9.71 -0.10
C THR A 36 32.31 -9.48 -1.54
N HIS A 37 33.37 -10.18 -1.94
CA HIS A 37 33.89 -10.16 -3.33
C HIS A 37 33.37 -11.32 -4.18
N SER A 38 32.90 -12.40 -3.55
CA SER A 38 32.21 -13.56 -4.14
C SER A 38 30.87 -13.77 -3.43
N SER A 39 29.98 -14.61 -3.97
CA SER A 39 28.72 -14.91 -3.30
C SER A 39 29.03 -15.67 -2.01
N PRO A 40 28.78 -15.10 -0.82
CA PRO A 40 29.06 -15.80 0.42
C PRO A 40 28.18 -17.04 0.50
N THR A 41 28.77 -18.21 0.66
CA THR A 41 28.02 -19.41 1.01
C THR A 41 28.00 -19.54 2.53
N GLN A 42 26.85 -19.29 3.14
CA GLN A 42 26.69 -19.50 4.57
C GLN A 42 26.58 -21.01 4.86
N GLU A 43 27.35 -21.50 5.83
CA GLU A 43 27.27 -22.89 6.31
C GLU A 43 26.55 -23.00 7.65
N ALA A 44 26.67 -21.96 8.47
CA ALA A 44 26.03 -21.84 9.77
C ALA A 44 25.90 -20.36 10.16
N TYR A 45 25.08 -20.10 11.17
CA TYR A 45 25.00 -18.80 11.82
C TYR A 45 24.85 -18.96 13.33
N GLU A 46 25.15 -17.89 14.04
CA GLU A 46 24.89 -17.75 15.46
C GLU A 46 24.03 -16.52 15.70
N ILE A 47 23.00 -16.69 16.54
CA ILE A 47 22.18 -15.61 17.06
C ILE A 47 22.43 -15.54 18.56
N GLU A 48 22.93 -14.40 19.03
CA GLU A 48 23.00 -14.11 20.46
C GLU A 48 21.76 -13.34 20.86
N LEU A 49 20.97 -13.91 21.78
CA LEU A 49 19.79 -13.28 22.36
C LEU A 49 20.07 -12.86 23.81
N THR A 50 19.77 -11.62 24.13
CA THR A 50 19.87 -11.06 25.47
C THR A 50 18.50 -10.54 25.88
N GLU A 51 17.85 -11.21 26.83
CA GLU A 51 16.61 -10.71 27.42
C GLU A 51 16.89 -9.46 28.24
N ILE A 52 16.06 -8.43 28.09
CA ILE A 52 16.13 -7.22 28.89
C ILE A 52 15.07 -7.30 29.98
N ASP A 53 15.50 -7.30 31.24
CA ASP A 53 14.57 -7.35 32.37
C ASP A 53 13.62 -6.15 32.32
N PRO A 54 12.29 -6.36 32.34
CA PRO A 54 11.32 -5.30 32.12
C PRO A 54 11.29 -4.25 33.25
N LYS A 55 11.85 -4.56 34.43
CA LYS A 55 11.86 -3.67 35.61
C LYS A 55 13.15 -2.87 35.72
N SER A 56 14.28 -3.56 35.78
CA SER A 56 15.62 -2.98 35.97
C SER A 56 16.23 -2.49 34.66
N ARG A 57 15.69 -2.93 33.51
CA ARG A 57 16.26 -2.70 32.17
C ARG A 57 17.70 -3.20 32.02
N GLN A 58 18.14 -4.05 32.95
CA GLN A 58 19.44 -4.71 32.87
C GLN A 58 19.35 -5.93 31.94
N PRO A 59 20.39 -6.19 31.15
CA PRO A 59 20.47 -7.41 30.36
C PRO A 59 20.62 -8.62 31.27
N HIS A 60 19.88 -9.68 30.97
CA HIS A 60 20.15 -11.02 31.48
C HIS A 60 21.41 -11.62 30.81
N GLU A 61 21.79 -12.82 31.23
CA GLU A 61 22.86 -13.56 30.55
C GLU A 61 22.50 -13.83 29.09
N ALA A 62 23.39 -13.45 28.19
CA ALA A 62 23.22 -13.65 26.76
C ALA A 62 23.28 -15.15 26.41
N LYS A 63 22.31 -15.62 25.61
CA LYS A 63 22.25 -16.99 25.11
C LYS A 63 22.59 -17.02 23.63
N THR A 64 23.58 -17.83 23.25
CA THR A 64 23.98 -18.01 21.86
C THR A 64 23.37 -19.29 21.29
N TYR A 65 22.71 -19.16 20.14
CA TYR A 65 22.10 -20.26 19.39
C TYR A 65 22.85 -20.45 18.09
N LYS A 66 23.56 -21.57 17.95
CA LYS A 66 24.26 -21.93 16.71
C LYS A 66 23.41 -22.86 15.86
N VAL A 67 23.18 -22.49 14.61
CA VAL A 67 22.37 -23.27 13.66
C VAL A 67 23.20 -23.57 12.42
N LYS A 68 23.27 -24.85 12.04
CA LYS A 68 23.88 -25.28 10.78
C LYS A 68 22.85 -25.14 9.66
N SER A 69 22.89 -24.03 8.94
CA SER A 69 21.98 -23.71 7.84
C SER A 69 22.58 -22.65 6.92
N SER A 70 22.28 -22.77 5.63
CA SER A 70 22.65 -21.79 4.61
C SER A 70 21.65 -20.63 4.48
N GLN A 71 20.53 -20.67 5.19
CA GLN A 71 19.50 -19.64 5.12
C GLN A 71 19.87 -18.40 5.95
N ALA A 72 19.63 -17.22 5.37
CA ALA A 72 19.82 -15.92 6.03
C ALA A 72 18.55 -15.04 6.01
N TYR A 73 17.43 -15.61 5.55
CA TYR A 73 16.19 -14.87 5.33
C TYR A 73 15.00 -15.66 5.90
N LEU A 74 14.19 -14.96 6.70
CA LEU A 74 13.03 -15.47 7.45
C LEU A 74 13.33 -16.77 8.23
N VAL A 75 14.53 -16.86 8.83
CA VAL A 75 14.88 -18.01 9.67
C VAL A 75 14.05 -17.99 10.95
N PRO A 76 13.72 -19.17 11.54
CA PRO A 76 12.89 -19.22 12.73
C PRO A 76 13.51 -18.50 13.93
N TRP A 77 12.65 -17.98 14.81
CA TRP A 77 13.03 -17.51 16.14
C TRP A 77 13.83 -18.62 16.88
N PRO A 78 15.05 -18.33 17.38
CA PRO A 78 15.97 -19.38 17.82
C PRO A 78 15.65 -19.93 19.21
N SER A 79 14.90 -19.18 20.04
CA SER A 79 14.43 -19.68 21.33
C SER A 79 13.19 -20.56 21.15
N GLY A 80 13.13 -21.68 21.87
CA GLY A 80 11.92 -22.51 21.93
C GLY A 80 10.73 -21.78 22.56
N GLU A 81 11.02 -20.83 23.46
CA GLU A 81 10.02 -20.04 24.18
C GLU A 81 9.55 -18.85 23.34
N PRO A 82 8.22 -18.67 23.18
CA PRO A 82 7.65 -17.49 22.54
C PRO A 82 7.82 -16.24 23.41
N LEU A 83 7.84 -15.07 22.77
CA LEU A 83 7.75 -13.78 23.45
C LEU A 83 6.41 -13.68 24.21
N SER A 84 6.51 -13.21 25.45
CA SER A 84 5.37 -12.77 26.25
C SER A 84 5.18 -11.25 26.14
N SER A 85 4.01 -10.75 26.53
CA SER A 85 3.69 -9.33 26.39
C SER A 85 4.72 -8.44 27.10
N ARG A 86 5.13 -7.34 26.45
CA ARG A 86 6.17 -6.38 26.92
C ARG A 86 7.58 -6.94 26.96
N GLN A 87 7.78 -8.22 26.64
CA GLN A 87 9.11 -8.82 26.71
C GLN A 87 9.99 -8.24 25.61
N ARG A 88 11.20 -7.85 26.00
CA ARG A 88 12.19 -7.27 25.12
C ARG A 88 13.42 -8.15 25.04
N TYR A 89 13.90 -8.35 23.82
CA TYR A 89 15.22 -8.93 23.56
C TYR A 89 16.07 -7.96 22.76
N GLU A 90 17.34 -7.89 23.11
CA GLU A 90 18.39 -7.40 22.25
C GLU A 90 19.10 -8.59 21.61
N PHE A 91 19.49 -8.46 20.34
CA PHE A 91 20.12 -9.55 19.63
C PHE A 91 21.09 -9.10 18.56
N ARG A 92 22.04 -9.97 18.25
CA ARG A 92 23.05 -9.78 17.20
C ARG A 92 23.34 -11.11 16.52
N ILE A 93 23.79 -11.02 15.28
CA ILE A 93 23.97 -12.18 14.41
C ILE A 93 25.40 -12.20 13.89
N ARG A 94 25.98 -13.39 13.77
CA ARG A 94 27.19 -13.61 12.97
C ARG A 94 27.06 -14.88 12.16
N SER A 95 27.76 -14.94 11.04
CA SER A 95 27.68 -16.06 10.10
C SER A 95 29.03 -16.74 9.91
N TYR A 96 28.97 -18.03 9.63
CA TYR A 96 30.09 -18.86 9.21
C TYR A 96 30.00 -19.03 7.70
N LEU A 97 30.97 -18.50 6.97
CA LEU A 97 31.01 -18.53 5.50
C LEU A 97 32.05 -19.56 5.05
N SER A 98 31.74 -20.33 4.00
CA SER A 98 32.58 -21.45 3.51
C SER A 98 34.02 -21.05 3.16
N ASP A 99 34.19 -19.82 2.66
CA ASP A 99 35.45 -19.32 2.13
C ASP A 99 36.29 -18.57 3.19
N GLU A 100 35.77 -18.44 4.41
CA GLU A 100 36.40 -17.70 5.51
C GLU A 100 36.74 -18.62 6.67
N ARG A 101 37.91 -18.38 7.27
CA ARG A 101 38.42 -19.23 8.37
C ARG A 101 37.78 -18.89 9.72
N GLU A 102 37.38 -17.64 9.88
CA GLU A 102 36.76 -17.08 11.07
C GLU A 102 35.31 -16.66 10.75
N PRO A 103 34.38 -16.71 11.71
CA PRO A 103 33.05 -16.15 11.50
C PRO A 103 33.12 -14.64 11.23
N THR A 104 32.07 -14.09 10.63
CA THR A 104 31.91 -12.64 10.54
C THR A 104 31.98 -12.01 11.95
N PRO A 105 32.32 -10.71 12.06
CA PRO A 105 32.00 -9.96 13.26
C PRO A 105 30.50 -10.08 13.58
N TRP A 106 30.16 -9.92 14.86
CA TRP A 106 28.76 -9.72 15.22
C TRP A 106 28.21 -8.47 14.55
N SER A 107 26.95 -8.54 14.11
CA SER A 107 26.18 -7.39 13.64
C SER A 107 26.05 -6.32 14.72
N ASP A 108 25.60 -5.14 14.32
CA ASP A 108 25.03 -4.17 15.25
C ASP A 108 23.86 -4.81 16.03
N VAL A 109 23.62 -4.32 17.25
CA VAL A 109 22.54 -4.81 18.12
C VAL A 109 21.20 -4.37 17.53
N ALA A 110 20.35 -5.35 17.23
CA ALA A 110 18.95 -5.17 16.94
C ALA A 110 18.11 -5.47 18.20
N PHE A 111 16.84 -5.08 18.21
CA PHE A 111 15.94 -5.40 19.31
C PHE A 111 14.55 -5.79 18.81
N VAL A 112 13.83 -6.49 19.67
CA VAL A 112 12.38 -6.75 19.55
C VAL A 112 11.73 -6.50 20.89
N GLU A 113 10.55 -5.90 20.88
CA GLU A 113 9.72 -5.77 22.06
C GLU A 113 8.29 -6.13 21.70
N ALA A 114 7.76 -7.17 22.33
CA ALA A 114 6.37 -7.59 22.11
C ALA A 114 5.41 -6.56 22.72
N GLY A 115 4.28 -6.33 22.05
CA GLY A 115 3.22 -5.47 22.54
C GLY A 115 2.38 -6.11 23.65
N LEU A 116 1.12 -5.73 23.71
CA LEU A 116 0.10 -6.34 24.54
C LEU A 116 -0.57 -7.46 23.74
N LEU A 117 -0.13 -8.70 23.97
CA LEU A 117 -0.52 -9.86 23.15
C LEU A 117 -1.89 -10.44 23.51
N ASN A 118 -2.34 -10.23 24.76
CA ASN A 118 -3.57 -10.81 25.27
C ASN A 118 -4.56 -9.73 25.71
N ARG A 119 -5.86 -9.97 25.61
CA ARG A 119 -6.91 -9.06 26.12
C ARG A 119 -6.67 -8.67 27.58
N GLN A 120 -6.30 -9.64 28.42
CA GLN A 120 -6.05 -9.41 29.85
C GLN A 120 -4.88 -8.46 30.13
N ASP A 121 -3.97 -8.25 29.16
CA ASP A 121 -2.91 -7.25 29.32
C ASP A 121 -3.45 -5.83 29.45
N TRP A 122 -4.67 -5.59 28.96
CA TRP A 122 -5.39 -4.32 29.02
C TRP A 122 -6.27 -4.15 30.26
N SER A 123 -6.28 -5.09 31.22
CA SER A 123 -7.15 -4.98 32.40
C SER A 123 -7.01 -3.64 33.14
N GLY A 124 -8.15 -3.07 33.53
CA GLY A 124 -8.22 -1.74 34.14
C GLY A 124 -8.13 -0.59 33.13
N THR A 125 -8.20 -0.88 31.82
CA THR A 125 -8.32 0.12 30.75
C THR A 125 -9.74 0.07 30.21
N GLN A 126 -10.38 1.23 30.11
CA GLN A 126 -11.74 1.38 29.62
C GLN A 126 -11.74 2.23 28.35
N LEU A 127 -12.71 1.99 27.47
CA LEU A 127 -13.03 2.99 26.45
C LEU A 127 -13.56 4.23 27.16
N ILE A 128 -13.12 5.41 26.74
CA ILE A 128 -13.67 6.67 27.20
C ILE A 128 -14.12 7.51 26.01
N SER A 129 -15.26 8.17 26.16
CA SER A 129 -15.90 8.97 25.12
C SER A 129 -16.30 10.34 25.67
N ALA A 130 -16.51 11.30 24.78
CA ALA A 130 -17.09 12.58 25.15
C ALA A 130 -18.62 12.47 25.28
N PRO A 131 -19.27 13.17 26.23
CA PRO A 131 -20.71 13.05 26.47
C PRO A 131 -21.59 13.54 25.30
N TRP A 132 -21.03 14.29 24.35
CA TRP A 132 -21.70 14.72 23.11
C TRP A 132 -21.38 13.82 21.91
N SER A 133 -20.55 12.80 22.06
CA SER A 133 -20.01 12.01 20.95
C SER A 133 -21.08 11.24 20.17
N ASP A 134 -22.23 10.91 20.78
CA ASP A 134 -23.32 10.17 20.11
C ASP A 134 -24.18 11.03 19.18
N GLU A 135 -23.87 12.32 18.96
CA GLU A 135 -24.59 13.13 17.97
C GLU A 135 -24.32 12.62 16.54
N GLN A 136 -25.38 12.22 15.82
CA GLN A 136 -25.28 11.40 14.59
C GLN A 136 -25.43 12.18 13.27
N GLY A 137 -26.02 13.38 13.31
CA GLY A 137 -26.52 14.08 12.13
C GLY A 137 -25.54 15.04 11.43
N LYS A 138 -24.35 15.27 12.00
CA LYS A 138 -23.36 16.22 11.49
C LYS A 138 -21.95 15.85 11.97
N PRO A 139 -20.88 16.32 11.31
CA PRO A 139 -19.54 16.25 11.88
C PRO A 139 -19.45 17.03 13.19
N LEU A 140 -18.69 16.50 14.14
CA LEU A 140 -18.41 17.16 15.42
C LEU A 140 -16.99 17.76 15.45
N PRO A 141 -16.74 18.74 16.34
CA PRO A 141 -15.39 19.13 16.72
C PRO A 141 -14.54 17.94 17.20
N GLU A 142 -13.21 18.08 17.16
CA GLU A 142 -12.33 17.13 17.84
C GLU A 142 -12.61 17.14 19.35
N ASP A 143 -12.40 15.98 19.98
CA ASP A 143 -12.43 15.81 21.42
C ASP A 143 -11.01 15.86 21.98
N LEU A 144 -10.76 16.70 22.98
CA LEU A 144 -9.51 16.75 23.74
C LEU A 144 -9.69 15.99 25.05
N PHE A 145 -9.10 14.81 25.17
CA PHE A 145 -9.06 14.03 26.41
C PHE A 145 -7.78 14.34 27.18
N ARG A 146 -7.86 14.53 28.50
CA ARG A 146 -6.66 14.70 29.34
C ARG A 146 -6.76 14.02 30.71
N LYS A 147 -5.60 13.63 31.23
CA LYS A 147 -5.41 13.17 32.61
C LYS A 147 -4.07 13.62 33.17
N GLN A 148 -4.13 14.20 34.37
CA GLN A 148 -2.96 14.51 35.17
C GLN A 148 -2.64 13.36 36.13
N PHE A 149 -1.36 13.15 36.40
CA PHE A 149 -0.87 12.13 37.31
C PHE A 149 0.54 12.48 37.78
N SER A 150 0.92 11.95 38.95
CA SER A 150 2.23 12.19 39.54
C SER A 150 3.11 10.93 39.43
N ILE A 151 4.39 11.11 39.15
CA ILE A 151 5.40 10.06 39.17
C ILE A 151 6.36 10.32 40.33
N THR A 152 6.70 9.26 41.07
CA THR A 152 7.75 9.27 42.11
C THR A 152 8.70 8.10 41.90
N GLY A 153 9.93 8.20 42.41
CA GLY A 153 10.91 7.11 42.38
C GLY A 153 11.84 7.08 41.16
N GLY A 154 11.81 8.10 40.29
CA GLY A 154 12.66 8.18 39.10
C GLY A 154 12.16 7.28 37.98
N ILE A 155 12.16 7.78 36.74
CA ILE A 155 11.70 7.01 35.57
C ILE A 155 12.85 6.17 35.01
N GLN A 156 12.61 4.87 34.82
CA GLN A 156 13.52 3.94 34.16
C GLN A 156 13.12 3.66 32.71
N SER A 157 11.83 3.50 32.44
CA SER A 157 11.26 3.38 31.08
C SER A 157 9.76 3.64 31.09
N ALA A 158 9.20 4.05 29.96
CA ALA A 158 7.75 4.19 29.80
C ALA A 158 7.29 3.81 28.39
N ARG A 159 6.10 3.21 28.32
CA ARG A 159 5.43 2.81 27.07
C ARG A 159 4.00 3.30 27.03
N LEU A 160 3.61 3.93 25.94
CA LEU A 160 2.21 4.24 25.64
C LEU A 160 1.67 3.24 24.63
N TYR A 161 0.62 2.50 25.02
CA TYR A 161 -0.20 1.68 24.12
C TYR A 161 -1.52 2.40 23.91
N ILE A 162 -1.87 2.72 22.66
CA ILE A 162 -2.99 3.62 22.38
C ILE A 162 -3.69 3.28 21.07
N THR A 163 -5.01 3.44 21.07
CA THR A 163 -5.90 3.36 19.90
C THR A 163 -7.14 4.22 20.10
N SER A 164 -7.97 4.33 19.07
CA SER A 164 -9.25 5.03 19.11
C SER A 164 -10.30 4.38 18.22
N HIS A 165 -11.57 4.51 18.61
CA HIS A 165 -12.66 4.55 17.64
C HIS A 165 -12.66 5.93 17.00
N GLY A 166 -12.17 6.02 15.77
CA GLY A 166 -11.89 7.28 15.07
C GLY A 166 -10.41 7.37 14.73
N VAL A 167 -9.87 8.58 14.73
CA VAL A 167 -8.43 8.86 14.60
C VAL A 167 -7.95 9.71 15.77
N TYR A 168 -6.69 9.57 16.16
CA TYR A 168 -6.12 10.29 17.30
C TYR A 168 -4.74 10.89 17.04
N GLU A 169 -4.39 11.89 17.85
CA GLU A 169 -3.04 12.40 18.04
C GLU A 169 -2.81 12.62 19.54
N ALA A 170 -1.76 12.01 20.10
CA ALA A 170 -1.46 12.08 21.54
C ALA A 170 -0.32 13.05 21.86
N GLU A 171 -0.40 13.66 23.05
CA GLU A 171 0.61 14.54 23.61
C GLU A 171 0.90 14.14 25.07
N ILE A 172 2.15 14.21 25.49
CA ILE A 172 2.57 14.09 26.88
C ILE A 172 3.37 15.34 27.23
N ASN A 173 2.95 16.05 28.27
CA ASN A 173 3.58 17.29 28.74
C ASN A 173 3.79 18.32 27.61
N GLY A 174 2.76 18.54 26.78
CA GLY A 174 2.80 19.47 25.65
C GLY A 174 3.62 19.01 24.44
N LYS A 175 4.17 17.78 24.45
CA LYS A 175 4.96 17.23 23.35
C LYS A 175 4.20 16.09 22.66
N ARG A 176 4.12 16.15 21.33
CA ARG A 176 3.53 15.12 20.49
C ARG A 176 4.20 13.76 20.72
N VAL A 177 3.39 12.70 20.83
CA VAL A 177 3.86 11.32 20.92
C VAL A 177 3.97 10.73 19.51
N GLY A 178 5.17 10.29 19.15
CA GLY A 178 5.45 9.67 17.85
C GLY A 178 5.21 10.62 16.67
N ASP A 179 5.20 10.05 15.46
CA ASP A 179 5.07 10.79 14.21
C ASP A 179 3.89 10.36 13.32
N HIS A 180 3.12 9.36 13.74
CA HIS A 180 2.06 8.74 12.94
C HIS A 180 0.96 9.75 12.56
N PHE A 181 0.44 9.64 11.35
CA PHE A 181 -0.62 10.46 10.79
C PHE A 181 -1.89 9.62 10.63
N LEU A 182 -3.05 10.16 11.03
CA LEU A 182 -4.34 9.45 11.01
C LEU A 182 -4.30 8.08 11.73
N ALA A 183 -3.56 7.98 12.84
CA ALA A 183 -3.54 6.78 13.67
C ALA A 183 -4.93 6.51 14.28
N PRO A 184 -5.39 5.26 14.43
CA PRO A 184 -4.70 3.98 14.16
C PRO A 184 -4.82 3.50 12.69
N GLY A 185 -5.24 4.37 11.79
CA GLY A 185 -5.61 4.05 10.42
C GLY A 185 -6.99 3.40 10.32
N TRP A 186 -7.30 2.90 9.13
CA TRP A 186 -8.56 2.26 8.80
C TRP A 186 -8.43 0.74 8.83
N THR A 187 -9.26 0.09 9.65
CA THR A 187 -9.37 -1.37 9.75
C THR A 187 -10.83 -1.80 9.75
N VAL A 188 -11.08 -3.11 9.72
CA VAL A 188 -12.42 -3.68 9.95
C VAL A 188 -12.73 -3.61 11.44
N TYR A 189 -13.18 -2.44 11.92
CA TYR A 189 -13.31 -2.11 13.35
C TYR A 189 -14.17 -3.10 14.14
N GLU A 190 -15.14 -3.77 13.49
CA GLU A 190 -16.02 -4.77 14.08
C GLU A 190 -15.30 -6.06 14.48
N HIS A 191 -14.07 -6.27 14.01
CA HIS A 191 -13.27 -7.48 14.26
C HIS A 191 -11.83 -7.22 14.62
N ARG A 192 -11.28 -6.08 14.21
CA ARG A 192 -9.85 -5.80 14.35
C ARG A 192 -9.65 -4.31 14.56
N LEU A 193 -9.20 -3.96 15.76
CA LEU A 193 -8.82 -2.60 16.13
C LEU A 193 -7.31 -2.55 16.36
N ARG A 194 -6.61 -1.75 15.55
CA ARG A 194 -5.16 -1.60 15.67
C ARG A 194 -4.79 -0.66 16.81
N TYR A 195 -3.83 -1.03 17.64
CA TYR A 195 -3.19 -0.12 18.59
C TYR A 195 -1.73 0.13 18.19
N GLN A 196 -1.14 1.20 18.72
CA GLN A 196 0.26 1.53 18.51
C GLN A 196 0.98 1.53 19.86
N ALA A 197 2.26 1.17 19.85
CA ALA A 197 3.14 1.25 20.99
C ALA A 197 4.22 2.32 20.76
N PHE A 198 4.43 3.19 21.73
CA PHE A 198 5.45 4.24 21.67
C PHE A 198 6.35 4.19 22.89
N ASP A 199 7.65 4.39 22.68
CA ASP A 199 8.57 4.75 23.76
C ASP A 199 8.36 6.22 24.10
N VAL A 200 7.91 6.48 25.33
CA VAL A 200 7.60 7.84 25.81
C VAL A 200 8.44 8.20 27.03
N THR A 201 9.52 7.47 27.27
CA THR A 201 10.38 7.64 28.45
C THR A 201 10.88 9.08 28.59
N GLU A 202 11.32 9.68 27.48
CA GLU A 202 11.88 11.04 27.46
C GLU A 202 10.83 12.16 27.48
N LEU A 203 9.54 11.81 27.40
CA LEU A 203 8.44 12.78 27.46
C LEU A 203 7.94 13.03 28.89
N LEU A 204 8.35 12.17 29.84
CA LEU A 204 7.94 12.21 31.23
C LEU A 204 9.02 12.83 32.12
N SER A 205 8.60 13.33 33.27
CA SER A 205 9.48 13.85 34.33
C SER A 205 9.04 13.36 35.71
N ASP A 206 9.93 13.36 36.70
CA ASP A 206 9.50 13.18 38.10
C ASP A 206 8.55 14.31 38.52
N GLY A 207 7.54 13.98 39.34
CA GLY A 207 6.50 14.92 39.76
C GLY A 207 5.26 14.88 38.86
N GLU A 208 4.62 16.03 38.68
CA GLU A 208 3.36 16.16 37.93
C GLU A 208 3.56 16.02 36.42
N ASN A 209 2.74 15.20 35.80
CA ASN A 209 2.70 14.98 34.35
C ASN A 209 1.25 15.07 33.87
N CYS A 210 1.08 15.29 32.57
CA CYS A 210 -0.20 15.19 31.90
C CYS A 210 -0.06 14.42 30.59
N ILE A 211 -1.00 13.53 30.35
CA ILE A 211 -1.23 12.90 29.05
C ILE A 211 -2.51 13.50 28.46
N GLY A 212 -2.47 13.82 27.17
CA GLY A 212 -3.60 14.30 26.40
C GLY A 212 -3.73 13.56 25.07
N ALA A 213 -4.94 13.46 24.54
CA ALA A 213 -5.18 12.97 23.20
C ALA A 213 -6.30 13.77 22.51
N ARG A 214 -6.05 14.15 21.27
CA ARG A 214 -7.05 14.64 20.32
C ARG A 214 -7.70 13.44 19.66
N VAL A 215 -9.02 13.40 19.56
CA VAL A 215 -9.74 12.35 18.84
C VAL A 215 -10.75 12.99 17.89
N ALA A 216 -10.79 12.51 16.65
CA ALA A 216 -11.77 12.91 15.65
C ALA A 216 -12.40 11.68 14.99
N GLU A 217 -13.44 11.92 14.20
CA GLU A 217 -14.35 10.89 13.66
C GLU A 217 -13.64 9.89 12.74
N GLY A 218 -12.69 10.36 11.94
CA GLY A 218 -11.93 9.55 10.99
C GLY A 218 -12.82 8.67 10.12
N TRP A 219 -12.35 7.45 9.85
CA TRP A 219 -13.15 6.46 9.12
C TRP A 219 -14.22 5.79 9.99
N PHE A 220 -14.06 5.75 11.31
CA PHE A 220 -14.98 5.03 12.20
C PHE A 220 -16.40 5.63 12.18
N LYS A 221 -16.49 6.96 12.30
CA LYS A 221 -17.75 7.70 12.41
C LYS A 221 -18.01 8.64 11.23
N GLY A 222 -16.95 9.08 10.55
CA GLY A 222 -17.03 10.04 9.45
C GLY A 222 -17.86 9.55 8.26
N ARG A 223 -18.15 10.47 7.34
CA ARG A 223 -18.89 10.18 6.10
C ARG A 223 -18.01 9.42 5.13
N LEU A 224 -18.46 8.24 4.69
CA LEU A 224 -17.73 7.36 3.79
C LEU A 224 -18.62 6.85 2.65
N GLY A 225 -17.99 6.59 1.50
CA GLY A 225 -18.64 6.10 0.29
C GLY A 225 -19.18 7.21 -0.62
N PHE A 226 -19.51 6.81 -1.85
CA PHE A 226 -20.00 7.67 -2.92
C PHE A 226 -21.53 7.87 -2.85
N GLU A 227 -22.12 8.61 -3.80
CA GLU A 227 -23.55 8.98 -3.81
C GLU A 227 -23.98 9.74 -2.54
N GLY A 228 -23.07 10.55 -2.00
CA GLY A 228 -23.25 11.30 -0.74
C GLY A 228 -22.73 10.54 0.49
N GLY A 229 -22.58 9.22 0.41
CA GLY A 229 -22.02 8.39 1.47
C GLY A 229 -22.90 8.26 2.72
N LYS A 230 -22.41 7.52 3.71
CA LYS A 230 -23.05 7.37 5.02
C LYS A 230 -22.07 7.62 6.15
N ARG A 231 -22.60 8.15 7.25
CA ARG A 231 -21.87 8.36 8.51
C ARG A 231 -22.19 7.25 9.49
N ASN A 232 -21.36 7.13 10.52
CA ASN A 232 -21.54 6.18 11.62
C ASN A 232 -21.63 4.72 11.15
N ILE A 233 -20.87 4.35 10.09
CA ILE A 233 -20.90 2.99 9.51
C ILE A 233 -20.39 1.96 10.52
N HIS A 234 -19.28 2.26 11.19
CA HIS A 234 -18.65 1.34 12.14
C HIS A 234 -19.11 1.56 13.59
N GLY A 235 -19.58 2.78 13.91
CA GLY A 235 -20.17 3.10 15.20
C GLY A 235 -20.55 4.57 15.34
N THR A 236 -21.28 4.89 16.41
CA THR A 236 -21.86 6.24 16.61
C THR A 236 -21.05 7.13 17.56
N GLN A 237 -20.12 6.57 18.32
CA GLN A 237 -19.33 7.30 19.32
C GLN A 237 -17.82 7.16 19.06
N THR A 238 -17.14 8.30 18.90
CA THR A 238 -15.67 8.36 19.00
C THR A 238 -15.24 7.96 20.40
N ALA A 239 -14.10 7.28 20.53
CA ALA A 239 -13.60 6.88 21.84
C ALA A 239 -12.08 6.73 21.85
N LEU A 240 -11.47 6.98 23.01
CA LEU A 240 -10.06 6.74 23.28
C LEU A 240 -9.89 5.46 24.11
N PHE A 241 -8.87 4.67 23.77
CA PHE A 241 -8.44 3.52 24.56
C PHE A 241 -6.93 3.55 24.69
N ALA A 242 -6.42 3.91 25.88
CA ALA A 242 -4.99 4.13 26.06
C ALA A 242 -4.50 3.66 27.42
N ARG A 243 -3.26 3.17 27.43
CA ARG A 243 -2.56 2.72 28.62
C ARG A 243 -1.10 3.13 28.57
N LEU A 244 -0.69 3.94 29.53
CA LEU A 244 0.68 4.31 29.79
C LEU A 244 1.23 3.43 30.92
N GLU A 245 2.27 2.66 30.65
CA GLU A 245 2.99 1.87 31.64
C GLU A 245 4.35 2.52 31.94
N ILE A 246 4.61 2.79 33.21
CA ILE A 246 5.81 3.49 33.67
C ILE A 246 6.53 2.58 34.65
N THR A 247 7.78 2.25 34.34
CA THR A 247 8.68 1.53 35.21
C THR A 247 9.57 2.54 35.93
N ALA A 248 9.54 2.54 37.26
CA ALA A 248 10.41 3.35 38.10
C ALA A 248 11.78 2.68 38.29
N LYS A 249 12.79 3.44 38.75
CA LYS A 249 14.16 2.93 38.98
C LYS A 249 14.25 1.87 40.07
N ASP A 250 13.28 1.81 40.97
CA ASP A 250 13.16 0.76 42.00
C ASP A 250 12.45 -0.51 41.48
N GLY A 251 12.03 -0.52 40.21
CA GLY A 251 11.31 -1.62 39.57
C GLY A 251 9.79 -1.62 39.78
N THR A 252 9.24 -0.61 40.47
CA THR A 252 7.78 -0.42 40.59
C THR A 252 7.18 -0.08 39.23
N ILE A 253 6.04 -0.68 38.89
CA ILE A 253 5.33 -0.42 37.63
C ILE A 253 4.00 0.28 37.94
N SER A 254 3.89 1.52 37.49
CA SER A 254 2.67 2.33 37.54
C SER A 254 1.94 2.26 36.20
N LYS A 255 0.61 2.23 36.25
CA LYS A 255 -0.24 2.15 35.06
C LYS A 255 -1.23 3.31 35.08
N ILE A 256 -1.20 4.14 34.05
CA ILE A 256 -2.15 5.22 33.84
C ILE A 256 -3.00 4.83 32.64
N SER A 257 -4.24 4.42 32.90
CA SER A 257 -5.18 3.95 31.89
C SER A 257 -6.28 4.99 31.63
N THR A 258 -6.92 4.88 30.46
CA THR A 258 -8.24 5.47 30.20
C THR A 258 -9.28 4.87 31.13
N ASP A 259 -9.97 5.74 31.87
CA ASP A 259 -10.98 5.44 32.89
C ASP A 259 -11.85 6.68 33.16
N GLU A 260 -12.82 6.58 34.06
CA GLU A 260 -13.77 7.64 34.39
C GLU A 260 -13.16 8.92 34.99
N THR A 261 -11.87 8.91 35.35
CA THR A 261 -11.17 10.06 35.96
C THR A 261 -10.61 11.05 34.93
N TRP A 262 -10.66 10.69 33.64
CA TRP A 262 -10.28 11.59 32.56
C TRP A 262 -11.30 12.72 32.40
N ASN A 263 -10.83 13.84 31.88
CA ASN A 263 -11.68 14.96 31.49
C ASN A 263 -11.58 15.18 29.99
N THR A 264 -12.66 15.73 29.41
CA THR A 264 -12.75 16.03 28.00
C THR A 264 -13.37 17.39 27.72
N THR A 265 -12.99 18.01 26.59
CA THR A 265 -13.57 19.24 26.07
C THR A 265 -13.45 19.26 24.54
N GLN A 266 -14.13 20.19 23.87
CA GLN A 266 -14.02 20.34 22.42
C GLN A 266 -12.81 21.18 22.04
N GLY A 267 -12.02 20.71 21.08
CA GLY A 267 -10.80 21.39 20.64
C GLY A 267 -11.00 22.52 19.61
N PRO A 268 -9.89 23.13 19.18
CA PRO A 268 -9.88 24.13 18.12
C PRO A 268 -10.25 23.58 16.74
N ILE A 269 -10.10 22.27 16.48
CA ILE A 269 -10.66 21.65 15.28
C ILE A 269 -12.18 21.55 15.45
N ARG A 270 -12.92 22.40 14.74
CA ARG A 270 -14.39 22.51 14.81
C ARG A 270 -15.11 21.55 13.86
N MET A 271 -14.37 20.96 12.92
CA MET A 271 -14.83 19.93 11.97
C MET A 271 -13.58 19.22 11.42
N ALA A 272 -13.61 17.90 11.36
CA ALA A 272 -12.60 17.10 10.68
C ALA A 272 -13.26 15.93 9.96
N GLU A 273 -13.30 16.00 8.63
CA GLU A 273 -13.81 14.93 7.78
C GLU A 273 -12.78 14.54 6.73
N ILE A 274 -12.67 13.24 6.45
CA ILE A 274 -11.73 12.72 5.44
C ILE A 274 -12.00 13.33 4.06
N TYR A 275 -13.26 13.51 3.67
CA TYR A 275 -13.63 14.05 2.36
C TYR A 275 -13.70 15.59 2.36
N ASP A 276 -14.47 16.19 3.27
CA ASP A 276 -14.78 17.62 3.16
C ASP A 276 -13.70 18.56 3.71
N GLY A 277 -12.72 18.02 4.45
CA GLY A 277 -11.59 18.78 4.99
C GLY A 277 -11.72 19.12 6.47
N GLU A 278 -10.92 20.08 6.91
CA GLU A 278 -10.80 20.50 8.30
C GLU A 278 -11.15 21.98 8.50
N LYS A 279 -11.92 22.28 9.56
CA LYS A 279 -12.15 23.65 10.02
C LYS A 279 -11.44 23.85 11.34
N TYR A 280 -10.38 24.65 11.34
CA TYR A 280 -9.59 24.97 12.51
C TYR A 280 -9.82 26.41 12.96
N ASP A 281 -10.15 26.59 14.24
CA ASP A 281 -10.30 27.88 14.87
C ASP A 281 -9.22 28.10 15.93
N ALA A 282 -8.13 28.77 15.55
CA ALA A 282 -7.01 29.03 16.45
C ALA A 282 -7.42 29.96 17.61
N THR A 283 -8.53 30.70 17.50
CA THR A 283 -9.04 31.52 18.61
C THR A 283 -9.57 30.67 19.76
N ALA A 284 -9.83 29.39 19.52
CA ALA A 284 -10.32 28.39 20.48
C ALA A 284 -9.21 27.43 20.98
N GLU A 285 -7.94 27.70 20.67
CA GLU A 285 -6.81 26.95 21.25
C GLU A 285 -6.81 27.07 22.79
N ILE A 286 -6.61 25.94 23.47
CA ILE A 286 -6.49 25.89 24.94
C ILE A 286 -5.02 25.71 25.27
N GLU A 287 -4.37 26.79 25.72
CA GLU A 287 -2.95 26.77 26.09
C GLU A 287 -2.68 25.76 27.21
N GLY A 288 -1.61 24.96 27.06
CA GLY A 288 -1.19 24.00 28.07
C GLY A 288 -2.17 22.85 28.34
N TRP A 289 -3.18 22.60 27.48
CA TRP A 289 -4.22 21.59 27.72
C TRP A 289 -3.67 20.18 28.02
N SER A 290 -2.54 19.81 27.41
CA SER A 290 -1.84 18.52 27.59
C SER A 290 -0.64 18.61 28.54
N ALA A 291 -0.52 19.70 29.31
CA ALA A 291 0.49 19.90 30.36
C ALA A 291 -0.14 19.83 31.76
N ALA A 292 0.69 19.56 32.78
CA ALA A 292 0.27 19.58 34.17
C ALA A 292 -0.12 21.01 34.62
N GLY A 293 -1.07 21.11 35.53
CA GLY A 293 -1.59 22.38 36.04
C GLY A 293 -3.06 22.63 35.69
N SER A 294 -3.54 23.80 36.12
CA SER A 294 -4.89 24.28 35.81
C SER A 294 -4.99 24.72 34.36
N VAL A 295 -6.08 24.35 33.69
CA VAL A 295 -6.38 24.69 32.30
C VAL A 295 -7.70 25.46 32.26
N SER A 296 -7.83 26.41 31.35
CA SER A 296 -9.07 27.15 31.13
C SER A 296 -10.10 26.32 30.36
N GLY A 297 -11.35 26.77 30.38
CA GLY A 297 -12.44 26.21 29.58
C GLY A 297 -13.33 25.25 30.35
N ASP A 298 -14.40 24.82 29.68
CA ASP A 298 -15.41 23.93 30.23
C ASP A 298 -14.98 22.47 29.98
N TRP A 299 -14.29 21.90 30.97
CA TRP A 299 -13.90 20.49 30.98
C TRP A 299 -15.00 19.66 31.63
N HIS A 300 -15.39 18.59 30.96
CA HIS A 300 -16.42 17.66 31.40
C HIS A 300 -15.79 16.32 31.78
N GLN A 301 -16.44 15.59 32.70
CA GLN A 301 -16.07 14.21 32.95
C GLN A 301 -16.38 13.36 31.70
N VAL A 302 -15.51 12.41 31.38
CA VAL A 302 -15.73 11.48 30.26
C VAL A 302 -16.87 10.51 30.56
N GLU A 303 -17.49 9.99 29.50
CA GLU A 303 -18.34 8.81 29.58
C GLU A 303 -17.51 7.53 29.38
N VAL A 304 -17.97 6.44 29.97
CA VAL A 304 -17.38 5.10 29.79
C VAL A 304 -18.39 4.24 29.02
N PRO A 305 -18.23 4.10 27.69
CA PRO A 305 -19.07 3.21 26.89
C PRO A 305 -18.92 1.74 27.32
N PRO A 306 -19.79 0.85 26.80
CA PRO A 306 -19.58 -0.59 26.97
C PRO A 306 -18.17 -1.01 26.57
N PRO A 307 -17.59 -2.02 27.25
CA PRO A 307 -16.26 -2.52 26.89
C PRO A 307 -16.23 -3.03 25.45
N LEU A 308 -15.05 -3.01 24.84
CA LEU A 308 -14.83 -3.62 23.53
C LEU A 308 -15.33 -5.07 23.53
N SER A 309 -16.05 -5.45 22.47
CA SER A 309 -16.48 -6.84 22.28
C SER A 309 -15.27 -7.77 22.30
N GLU A 310 -15.42 -8.94 22.93
CA GLU A 310 -14.36 -9.96 22.96
C GLU A 310 -14.00 -10.47 21.56
N ASP A 311 -14.92 -10.36 20.60
CA ASP A 311 -14.70 -10.73 19.19
C ASP A 311 -13.81 -9.74 18.42
N ILE A 312 -13.54 -8.55 18.97
CA ILE A 312 -12.66 -7.54 18.35
C ILE A 312 -11.22 -7.81 18.77
N ALA A 313 -10.39 -8.33 17.87
CA ALA A 313 -8.97 -8.48 18.09
C ALA A 313 -8.29 -7.11 18.25
N LEU A 314 -7.70 -6.87 19.43
CA LEU A 314 -6.78 -5.75 19.65
C LEU A 314 -5.37 -6.16 19.25
N VAL A 315 -4.82 -5.51 18.24
CA VAL A 315 -3.56 -5.94 17.61
C VAL A 315 -2.67 -4.76 17.27
N ALA A 316 -1.36 -4.90 17.33
CA ALA A 316 -0.46 -3.85 16.84
C ALA A 316 -0.56 -3.68 15.32
N GLY A 317 -0.70 -4.82 14.62
CA GLY A 317 -0.66 -4.89 13.16
C GLY A 317 0.76 -5.01 12.61
N SER A 318 0.85 -5.38 11.34
CA SER A 318 2.12 -5.57 10.61
C SER A 318 2.41 -4.46 9.61
N ALA A 319 1.46 -3.55 9.40
CA ALA A 319 1.62 -2.41 8.49
C ALA A 319 2.53 -1.34 9.09
N GLU A 320 3.39 -0.76 8.26
CA GLU A 320 4.04 0.50 8.58
C GLU A 320 3.00 1.59 8.85
N PRO A 321 3.30 2.56 9.73
CA PRO A 321 2.36 3.64 10.00
C PRO A 321 2.31 4.62 8.82
N THR A 322 1.15 5.25 8.64
CA THR A 322 1.03 6.44 7.82
C THR A 322 1.81 7.60 8.45
N ARG A 323 2.57 8.34 7.66
CA ARG A 323 3.38 9.49 8.11
C ARG A 323 3.26 10.68 7.17
N ARG A 324 3.75 11.83 7.64
CA ARG A 324 4.09 13.00 6.83
C ARG A 324 5.49 12.76 6.27
N ILE A 325 5.60 12.46 4.97
CA ILE A 325 6.80 11.90 4.36
C ILE A 325 7.75 12.98 3.84
N GLU A 326 7.21 13.92 3.07
CA GLU A 326 8.00 15.00 2.45
C GLU A 326 7.18 16.28 2.29
N SER A 327 7.85 17.40 2.05
CA SER A 327 7.20 18.70 1.76
C SER A 327 7.57 19.16 0.35
N ILE A 328 6.57 19.54 -0.44
CA ILE A 328 6.70 20.05 -1.80
C ILE A 328 6.31 21.52 -1.82
N LYS A 329 7.18 22.36 -2.40
CA LYS A 329 6.89 23.78 -2.63
C LYS A 329 6.09 23.96 -3.92
N PRO A 330 5.17 24.93 -3.98
CA PRO A 330 4.52 25.31 -5.22
C PRO A 330 5.56 25.84 -6.22
N ILE A 331 5.44 25.44 -7.48
CA ILE A 331 6.35 25.86 -8.56
C ILE A 331 5.89 27.15 -9.24
N SER A 332 4.60 27.48 -9.13
CA SER A 332 4.06 28.71 -9.72
C SER A 332 2.77 29.18 -9.05
N LYS A 333 2.45 30.45 -9.32
CA LYS A 333 1.21 31.12 -8.97
C LYS A 333 0.40 31.37 -10.24
N ILE A 334 -0.89 31.07 -10.20
CA ILE A 334 -1.84 31.24 -11.30
C ILE A 334 -2.94 32.18 -10.83
N ASP A 335 -3.12 33.28 -11.56
CA ASP A 335 -4.30 34.15 -11.43
C ASP A 335 -5.37 33.61 -12.40
N THR A 336 -6.46 33.07 -11.87
CA THR A 336 -7.50 32.45 -12.69
C THR A 336 -8.33 33.50 -13.45
N PRO A 337 -9.09 33.11 -14.49
CA PRO A 337 -9.97 34.04 -15.22
C PRO A 337 -10.97 34.80 -14.34
N SER A 338 -11.44 34.19 -13.24
CA SER A 338 -12.32 34.82 -12.25
C SER A 338 -11.58 35.63 -11.17
N GLY A 339 -10.25 35.74 -11.27
CA GLY A 339 -9.40 36.50 -10.35
C GLY A 339 -9.07 35.76 -9.06
N LYS A 340 -9.15 34.42 -9.04
CA LYS A 340 -8.75 33.59 -7.89
C LYS A 340 -7.26 33.31 -7.93
N LEU A 341 -6.70 33.07 -6.74
CA LEU A 341 -5.30 32.70 -6.56
C LEU A 341 -5.18 31.18 -6.47
N VAL A 342 -4.50 30.57 -7.44
CA VAL A 342 -4.20 29.14 -7.46
C VAL A 342 -2.68 28.92 -7.42
N LEU A 343 -2.24 27.94 -6.65
CA LEU A 343 -0.86 27.45 -6.64
C LEU A 343 -0.78 26.12 -7.39
N ASP A 344 0.20 25.97 -8.29
CA ASP A 344 0.56 24.70 -8.92
C ASP A 344 1.76 24.10 -8.19
N PHE A 345 1.61 22.88 -7.68
CA PHE A 345 2.69 22.12 -7.03
C PHE A 345 3.55 21.34 -8.01
N GLY A 346 3.19 21.30 -9.30
CA GLY A 346 3.91 20.57 -10.33
C GLY A 346 3.76 19.05 -10.23
N GLN A 347 3.05 18.55 -9.22
CA GLN A 347 2.82 17.14 -8.94
C GLN A 347 1.43 16.97 -8.31
N ASN A 348 0.61 16.08 -8.89
CA ASN A 348 -0.58 15.55 -8.24
C ASN A 348 -0.17 14.61 -7.09
N LEU A 349 -0.38 15.06 -5.87
CA LEU A 349 0.09 14.43 -4.63
C LEU A 349 -1.09 14.14 -3.70
N VAL A 350 -0.80 13.45 -2.59
CA VAL A 350 -1.80 13.16 -1.55
C VAL A 350 -1.30 13.64 -0.21
N GLY A 351 -2.11 14.43 0.49
CA GLY A 351 -1.74 15.07 1.74
C GLY A 351 -2.53 16.34 2.00
N TYR A 352 -1.89 17.40 2.47
CA TYR A 352 -2.55 18.68 2.77
C TYR A 352 -1.59 19.86 2.62
N LEU A 353 -2.11 21.08 2.73
CA LEU A 353 -1.29 22.29 2.78
C LEU A 353 -0.85 22.65 4.19
N ARG A 354 0.43 23.00 4.33
CA ARG A 354 0.98 23.73 5.45
C ARG A 354 1.12 25.19 5.10
N ILE A 355 0.52 26.08 5.89
CA ILE A 355 0.63 27.54 5.69
C ILE A 355 1.34 28.22 6.85
N ARG A 356 2.10 29.26 6.53
CA ARG A 356 2.75 30.20 7.47
C ARG A 356 2.17 31.59 7.22
N VAL A 357 1.46 32.15 8.19
CA VAL A 357 0.62 33.33 7.93
C VAL A 357 0.55 34.30 9.11
N ASN A 358 0.40 35.59 8.80
CA ASN A 358 0.17 36.65 9.79
C ASN A 358 -1.13 37.37 9.43
N GLY A 359 -1.95 37.72 10.41
CA GLY A 359 -3.19 38.45 10.16
C GLY A 359 -3.92 38.83 11.45
N SER A 360 -5.09 39.46 11.30
CA SER A 360 -5.91 39.83 12.46
C SER A 360 -6.63 38.62 13.05
N ARG A 361 -6.81 38.63 14.37
CA ARG A 361 -7.63 37.64 15.09
C ARG A 361 -9.01 37.49 14.43
N GLY A 362 -9.44 36.25 14.22
CA GLY A 362 -10.73 35.92 13.61
C GLY A 362 -10.75 35.98 12.07
N HIS A 363 -9.68 36.42 11.43
CA HIS A 363 -9.55 36.37 9.97
C HIS A 363 -9.59 34.92 9.49
N LYS A 364 -10.28 34.64 8.38
CA LYS A 364 -10.46 33.28 7.85
C LYS A 364 -9.79 33.12 6.50
N ILE A 365 -8.99 32.08 6.36
CA ILE A 365 -8.38 31.63 5.11
C ILE A 365 -9.06 30.32 4.71
N THR A 366 -9.35 30.17 3.42
CA THR A 366 -9.93 28.94 2.88
C THR A 366 -9.03 28.36 1.80
N LEU A 367 -8.76 27.06 1.89
CA LEU A 367 -7.88 26.30 1.03
C LEU A 367 -8.70 25.24 0.30
N TYR A 368 -8.76 25.30 -1.02
CA TYR A 368 -9.45 24.32 -1.86
C TYR A 368 -8.43 23.51 -2.64
N HIS A 369 -8.72 22.23 -2.88
CA HIS A 369 -7.78 21.29 -3.49
C HIS A 369 -8.41 20.62 -4.73
N ALA A 370 -7.68 20.53 -5.84
CA ALA A 370 -8.10 19.76 -7.01
C ALA A 370 -6.91 19.17 -7.78
N GLU A 371 -7.15 18.08 -8.49
CA GLU A 371 -6.12 17.39 -9.28
C GLU A 371 -5.77 18.15 -10.57
N VAL A 372 -6.75 18.85 -11.16
CA VAL A 372 -6.63 19.49 -12.48
C VAL A 372 -7.27 20.89 -12.50
N LEU A 373 -6.93 21.64 -13.54
CA LEU A 373 -7.66 22.84 -13.92
C LEU A 373 -8.62 22.52 -15.07
N GLU A 374 -9.77 23.19 -15.10
CA GLU A 374 -10.72 23.17 -16.22
C GLU A 374 -11.13 24.61 -16.52
N ASN A 375 -11.01 25.03 -17.79
CA ASN A 375 -11.24 26.42 -18.21
C ASN A 375 -10.41 27.46 -17.43
N GLY A 376 -9.23 27.09 -16.93
CA GLY A 376 -8.35 27.95 -16.14
C GLY A 376 -8.75 28.11 -14.66
N GLU A 377 -9.79 27.41 -14.22
CA GLU A 377 -10.26 27.36 -12.82
C GLU A 377 -10.01 25.97 -12.22
N LEU A 378 -10.17 25.79 -10.90
CA LEU A 378 -10.08 24.46 -10.29
C LEU A 378 -11.17 23.52 -10.84
N GLY A 379 -10.76 22.34 -11.33
CA GLY A 379 -11.66 21.29 -11.78
C GLY A 379 -12.19 20.46 -10.61
N THR A 380 -13.20 20.96 -9.90
CA THR A 380 -13.74 20.32 -8.67
C THR A 380 -14.92 19.38 -8.90
N ARG A 381 -15.60 19.47 -10.05
CA ARG A 381 -16.73 18.60 -10.41
C ARG A 381 -16.44 17.09 -10.23
N PRO A 382 -15.26 16.56 -10.59
CA PRO A 382 -14.94 15.13 -10.40
C PRO A 382 -14.76 14.70 -8.93
N LEU A 383 -14.67 15.64 -7.98
CA LEU A 383 -14.66 15.32 -6.55
C LEU A 383 -16.02 14.82 -6.06
N ARG A 384 -17.10 15.06 -6.82
CA ARG A 384 -18.49 14.67 -6.49
C ARG A 384 -18.94 15.29 -5.15
N HIS A 385 -19.38 14.49 -4.17
CA HIS A 385 -19.82 14.96 -2.86
C HIS A 385 -18.64 15.05 -1.88
N CYS A 386 -17.58 15.72 -2.30
CA CYS A 386 -16.35 15.96 -1.53
C CYS A 386 -15.96 17.42 -1.72
N GLU A 387 -15.96 18.21 -0.63
CA GLU A 387 -15.56 19.62 -0.70
C GLU A 387 -14.05 19.82 -0.84
N ALA A 388 -13.24 18.88 -0.32
CA ALA A 388 -11.77 18.95 -0.27
C ALA A 388 -11.26 20.33 0.19
N LYS A 389 -11.82 20.84 1.30
CA LYS A 389 -11.71 22.24 1.71
C LYS A 389 -11.30 22.41 3.16
N ASP A 390 -10.16 23.05 3.37
CA ASP A 390 -9.71 23.40 4.71
C ASP A 390 -9.99 24.88 5.01
N THR A 391 -10.32 25.20 6.26
CA THR A 391 -10.55 26.58 6.71
C THR A 391 -9.79 26.84 8.00
N TYR A 392 -8.96 27.87 7.99
CA TYR A 392 -8.18 28.31 9.15
C TYR A 392 -8.65 29.67 9.63
N THR A 393 -9.01 29.79 10.91
CA THR A 393 -9.33 31.06 11.58
C THR A 393 -8.14 31.46 12.47
N LEU A 394 -7.56 32.63 12.21
CA LEU A 394 -6.33 33.09 12.87
C LEU A 394 -6.58 33.52 14.32
N ARG A 395 -5.62 33.27 15.21
CA ARG A 395 -5.66 33.78 16.59
C ARG A 395 -5.19 35.24 16.71
N GLY A 396 -4.46 35.74 15.72
CA GLY A 396 -4.02 37.12 15.57
C GLY A 396 -2.67 37.46 16.22
N GLU A 397 -1.81 36.46 16.44
CA GLU A 397 -0.59 36.61 17.24
C GLU A 397 0.66 36.12 16.51
N GLY A 398 1.44 37.05 15.98
CA GLY A 398 2.68 36.76 15.26
C GLY A 398 2.45 35.93 14.00
N GLU A 399 3.48 35.17 13.60
CA GLU A 399 3.37 34.23 12.49
C GLU A 399 2.79 32.90 13.01
N GLU A 400 1.67 32.51 12.44
CA GLU A 400 0.93 31.30 12.77
C GLU A 400 1.24 30.21 11.74
N VAL A 401 1.33 28.95 12.19
CA VAL A 401 1.50 27.78 11.34
C VAL A 401 0.27 26.90 11.45
N TYR A 402 -0.34 26.59 10.31
CA TYR A 402 -1.48 25.68 10.23
C TYR A 402 -1.17 24.47 9.35
N GLU A 403 -1.52 23.30 9.87
CA GLU A 403 -1.50 21.99 9.22
C GLU A 403 -2.75 21.23 9.67
N PRO A 404 -3.60 20.74 8.75
CA PRO A 404 -4.66 19.80 9.10
C PRO A 404 -4.12 18.53 9.78
N ARG A 405 -4.88 17.97 10.71
CA ARG A 405 -4.52 16.76 11.47
C ARG A 405 -5.32 15.54 11.07
N PHE A 406 -6.58 15.73 10.72
CA PHE A 406 -7.55 14.64 10.60
C PHE A 406 -8.26 14.57 9.24
N THR A 407 -7.62 15.11 8.19
CA THR A 407 -8.07 15.03 6.80
C THR A 407 -6.89 14.93 5.84
N PHE A 408 -7.15 14.55 4.60
CA PHE A 408 -6.17 14.58 3.50
C PHE A 408 -6.90 14.77 2.16
N HIS A 409 -6.18 15.22 1.14
CA HIS A 409 -6.69 15.54 -0.18
C HIS A 409 -5.75 14.99 -1.25
N GLY A 410 -6.30 14.56 -2.40
CA GLY A 410 -5.54 14.32 -3.62
C GLY A 410 -5.59 15.55 -4.53
N PHE A 411 -4.45 16.19 -4.80
CA PHE A 411 -4.41 17.44 -5.55
C PHE A 411 -3.05 17.75 -6.16
N ARG A 412 -3.08 18.53 -7.25
CA ARG A 412 -1.91 19.24 -7.79
C ARG A 412 -2.04 20.75 -7.62
N TYR A 413 -3.26 21.24 -7.69
CA TYR A 413 -3.59 22.65 -7.64
C TYR A 413 -4.34 22.96 -6.36
N ALA A 414 -4.01 24.09 -5.75
CA ALA A 414 -4.74 24.57 -4.60
C ALA A 414 -5.11 26.04 -4.73
N GLN A 415 -6.38 26.36 -4.52
CA GLN A 415 -6.86 27.74 -4.48
C GLN A 415 -6.82 28.26 -3.05
N ILE A 416 -6.36 29.49 -2.88
CA ILE A 416 -6.25 30.16 -1.59
C ILE A 416 -7.15 31.40 -1.61
N ASP A 417 -8.23 31.34 -0.85
CA ASP A 417 -9.15 32.45 -0.69
C ASP A 417 -8.85 33.21 0.61
N ASN A 418 -8.99 34.54 0.53
CA ASN A 418 -8.81 35.47 1.65
C ASN A 418 -7.42 35.41 2.31
N TRP A 419 -6.34 35.28 1.54
CA TRP A 419 -4.99 35.42 2.11
C TRP A 419 -4.77 36.82 2.72
N PRO A 420 -4.33 36.95 3.99
CA PRO A 420 -4.09 38.25 4.59
C PRO A 420 -2.76 38.85 4.11
N GLY A 421 -2.80 40.13 3.72
CA GLY A 421 -1.61 40.89 3.32
C GLY A 421 -1.12 40.60 1.88
N PRO A 422 0.10 41.07 1.53
CA PRO A 422 0.68 40.89 0.21
C PRO A 422 0.91 39.41 -0.14
N GLN A 423 0.72 39.05 -1.41
CA GLN A 423 0.85 37.69 -1.91
C GLN A 423 2.20 37.41 -2.62
N ASP A 424 3.12 38.38 -2.62
CA ASP A 424 4.38 38.28 -3.38
C ASP A 424 5.27 37.12 -2.89
N ASP A 425 5.20 36.77 -1.60
CA ASP A 425 6.00 35.72 -0.97
C ASP A 425 5.21 34.41 -0.74
N ILE A 426 4.01 34.25 -1.32
CA ILE A 426 3.12 33.13 -0.99
C ILE A 426 3.75 31.75 -1.29
N LEU A 427 4.61 31.66 -2.31
CA LEU A 427 5.31 30.43 -2.67
C LEU A 427 6.29 29.94 -1.59
N ASN A 428 6.74 30.82 -0.68
CA ASN A 428 7.56 30.46 0.47
C ASN A 428 6.73 30.26 1.75
N LYS A 429 5.47 30.70 1.74
CA LYS A 429 4.55 30.61 2.88
C LYS A 429 3.65 29.38 2.86
N VAL A 430 3.60 28.68 1.73
CA VAL A 430 2.76 27.49 1.54
C VAL A 430 3.62 26.33 1.05
N ASP A 431 3.52 25.18 1.70
CA ASP A 431 4.06 23.89 1.19
C ASP A 431 2.94 22.84 1.20
N ALA A 432 2.98 21.87 0.30
CA ALA A 432 2.17 20.66 0.40
C ALA A 432 2.94 19.59 1.16
N VAL A 433 2.34 19.01 2.20
CA VAL A 433 2.91 17.89 2.96
C VAL A 433 2.35 16.59 2.41
N VAL A 434 3.22 15.76 1.83
CA VAL A 434 2.84 14.46 1.25
C VAL A 434 2.70 13.43 2.36
N CYS A 435 1.58 12.72 2.36
CA CYS A 435 1.25 11.71 3.38
C CYS A 435 0.91 10.37 2.72
N HIS A 436 1.52 9.30 3.23
CA HIS A 436 1.17 7.92 2.87
C HIS A 436 1.71 6.94 3.93
N THR A 437 1.35 5.67 3.85
CA THR A 437 1.99 4.58 4.57
C THR A 437 3.48 4.60 4.27
N ASP A 438 4.33 4.66 5.29
CA ASP A 438 5.78 4.80 5.12
C ASP A 438 6.42 3.48 4.66
N MET A 439 6.16 3.12 3.40
CA MET A 439 6.72 1.96 2.72
C MET A 439 8.13 2.27 2.21
N GLN A 440 9.04 1.30 2.26
CA GLN A 440 10.36 1.42 1.65
C GLN A 440 10.25 1.36 0.13
N GLU A 441 10.84 2.30 -0.59
CA GLU A 441 11.05 2.17 -2.03
C GLU A 441 12.01 1.01 -2.31
N THR A 442 11.58 0.07 -3.16
CA THR A 442 12.33 -1.13 -3.50
C THR A 442 12.74 -1.17 -4.96
N GLY A 443 11.91 -0.62 -5.86
CA GLY A 443 12.12 -0.69 -7.30
C GLY A 443 12.45 0.66 -7.94
N ASP A 444 13.33 0.65 -8.94
CA ASP A 444 13.65 1.82 -9.76
C ASP A 444 13.83 1.44 -11.24
N PHE A 445 13.53 2.39 -12.13
CA PHE A 445 13.62 2.25 -13.58
C PHE A 445 13.97 3.58 -14.24
N HIS A 446 14.80 3.50 -15.28
CA HIS A 446 15.15 4.63 -16.14
C HIS A 446 15.49 4.14 -17.55
N CYS A 447 15.12 4.89 -18.59
CA CYS A 447 15.57 4.64 -19.96
C CYS A 447 15.84 5.93 -20.74
N SER A 448 16.31 5.80 -21.98
CA SER A 448 16.62 6.95 -22.83
C SER A 448 15.40 7.74 -23.30
N ASP A 449 14.18 7.20 -23.16
CA ASP A 449 12.95 7.91 -23.48
C ASP A 449 12.40 8.62 -22.24
N SER A 450 12.39 9.95 -22.27
CA SER A 450 11.94 10.78 -21.15
C SER A 450 10.46 10.60 -20.80
N MET A 451 9.61 10.25 -21.76
CA MET A 451 8.18 10.07 -21.50
C MET A 451 7.91 8.73 -20.80
N LEU A 452 8.68 7.68 -21.09
CA LEU A 452 8.65 6.45 -20.31
C LEU A 452 9.16 6.67 -18.88
N ASN A 453 10.19 7.50 -18.69
CA ASN A 453 10.63 7.90 -17.35
C ASN A 453 9.53 8.67 -16.60
N GLN A 454 8.81 9.56 -17.29
CA GLN A 454 7.67 10.25 -16.69
C GLN A 454 6.53 9.28 -16.36
N LEU A 455 6.23 8.32 -17.24
CA LEU A 455 5.24 7.27 -16.96
C LEU A 455 5.61 6.47 -15.71
N TRP A 456 6.87 6.05 -15.57
CA TRP A 456 7.36 5.40 -14.35
C TRP A 456 7.16 6.27 -13.10
N SER A 457 7.52 7.54 -13.18
CA SER A 457 7.27 8.52 -12.10
C SER A 457 5.79 8.59 -11.75
N ASN A 458 4.91 8.64 -12.75
CA ASN A 458 3.45 8.71 -12.56
C ASN A 458 2.93 7.48 -11.83
N VAL A 459 3.42 6.27 -12.17
CA VAL A 459 3.05 5.04 -11.46
C VAL A 459 3.50 5.12 -10.01
N ARG A 460 4.74 5.52 -9.74
CA ARG A 460 5.26 5.69 -8.36
C ARG A 460 4.42 6.65 -7.54
N TRP A 461 4.05 7.81 -8.09
CA TRP A 461 3.22 8.80 -7.41
C TRP A 461 1.80 8.31 -7.17
N SER A 462 1.21 7.57 -8.11
CA SER A 462 -0.09 6.94 -7.92
C SER A 462 -0.09 5.84 -6.87
N THR A 463 0.99 5.07 -6.75
CA THR A 463 1.14 4.09 -5.66
C THR A 463 1.26 4.78 -4.31
N LYS A 464 2.11 5.80 -4.17
CA LYS A 464 2.23 6.58 -2.93
C LYS A 464 0.88 7.16 -2.51
N GLY A 465 0.19 7.81 -3.45
CA GLY A 465 -1.07 8.48 -3.17
C GLY A 465 -2.19 7.57 -2.69
N ASN A 466 -2.17 6.31 -3.12
CA ASN A 466 -3.24 5.35 -2.84
C ASN A 466 -2.86 4.28 -1.81
N PHE A 467 -1.71 4.40 -1.15
CA PHE A 467 -1.33 3.53 -0.04
C PHE A 467 -1.30 4.36 1.23
N LEU A 468 -2.48 4.70 1.74
CA LEU A 468 -2.66 5.45 2.98
C LEU A 468 -3.54 4.62 3.91
N SER A 469 -2.90 3.89 4.84
CA SER A 469 -3.50 2.85 5.69
C SER A 469 -4.07 1.61 4.98
N ILE A 470 -4.70 1.76 3.82
CA ILE A 470 -5.22 0.68 2.96
C ILE A 470 -4.87 0.99 1.49
N PRO A 471 -4.89 0.00 0.57
CA PRO A 471 -4.72 0.25 -0.87
C PRO A 471 -6.02 0.79 -1.49
N THR A 472 -6.14 2.11 -1.61
CA THR A 472 -7.35 2.78 -2.14
C THR A 472 -7.40 2.79 -3.65
N ASP A 473 -8.59 2.92 -4.23
CA ASP A 473 -8.78 3.15 -5.67
C ASP A 473 -8.23 4.52 -6.10
N CYS A 474 -8.68 5.58 -5.42
CA CYS A 474 -8.29 6.96 -5.67
C CYS A 474 -8.21 7.76 -4.34
N PRO A 475 -7.50 8.90 -4.28
CA PRO A 475 -7.27 9.60 -3.01
C PRO A 475 -8.02 10.93 -2.82
N GLN A 476 -8.82 11.37 -3.78
CA GLN A 476 -9.36 12.74 -3.88
C GLN A 476 -10.88 12.86 -3.66
N ARG A 477 -11.69 11.99 -4.29
CA ARG A 477 -13.16 12.10 -4.27
C ARG A 477 -13.77 11.42 -3.05
N ASP A 478 -15.10 11.45 -2.94
CA ASP A 478 -15.93 10.76 -1.94
C ASP A 478 -15.94 9.23 -2.12
N GLU A 479 -14.76 8.61 -2.12
CA GLU A 479 -14.60 7.16 -2.28
C GLU A 479 -13.41 6.69 -1.45
N ARG A 480 -12.21 6.61 -2.04
CA ARG A 480 -10.97 6.24 -1.33
C ARG A 480 -11.09 4.91 -0.62
N LEU A 481 -11.70 3.95 -1.30
CA LEU A 481 -12.08 2.65 -0.75
C LEU A 481 -11.06 1.60 -1.17
N GLY A 482 -10.89 0.58 -0.34
CA GLY A 482 -10.00 -0.55 -0.63
C GLY A 482 -10.58 -1.49 -1.68
N TRP A 483 -10.72 -1.04 -2.93
CA TRP A 483 -11.29 -1.82 -4.02
C TRP A 483 -10.42 -3.03 -4.36
N THR A 484 -11.05 -4.19 -4.30
CA THR A 484 -10.37 -5.49 -4.35
C THR A 484 -9.78 -5.78 -5.73
N GLY A 485 -10.48 -5.46 -6.83
CA GLY A 485 -10.03 -5.73 -8.20
C GLY A 485 -8.81 -4.91 -8.61
N ASP A 486 -8.76 -3.65 -8.18
CA ASP A 486 -7.67 -2.72 -8.43
C ASP A 486 -6.36 -3.28 -7.89
N ILE A 487 -6.34 -3.65 -6.61
CA ILE A 487 -5.13 -4.22 -5.99
C ILE A 487 -4.86 -5.65 -6.46
N ALA A 488 -5.88 -6.44 -6.82
CA ALA A 488 -5.68 -7.79 -7.37
C ALA A 488 -4.79 -7.78 -8.63
N LEU A 489 -5.00 -6.78 -9.50
CA LEU A 489 -4.26 -6.63 -10.75
C LEU A 489 -2.97 -5.83 -10.59
N PHE A 490 -2.92 -4.89 -9.63
CA PHE A 490 -1.76 -4.03 -9.43
C PHE A 490 -0.73 -4.59 -8.42
N ALA A 491 -1.09 -5.54 -7.56
CA ALA A 491 -0.21 -6.10 -6.53
C ALA A 491 1.18 -6.53 -7.05
N PRO A 492 1.31 -7.23 -8.20
CA PRO A 492 2.64 -7.59 -8.73
C PRO A 492 3.52 -6.41 -9.12
N THR A 493 2.93 -5.25 -9.43
CA THR A 493 3.66 -4.00 -9.68
C THR A 493 3.95 -3.26 -8.38
N ALA A 494 2.98 -3.23 -7.46
CA ALA A 494 3.14 -2.61 -6.15
C ALA A 494 4.31 -3.22 -5.35
N THR A 495 4.43 -4.54 -5.33
CA THR A 495 5.51 -5.27 -4.61
C THR A 495 6.89 -5.05 -5.21
N PHE A 496 6.97 -4.75 -6.52
CA PHE A 496 8.23 -4.32 -7.13
C PHE A 496 8.59 -2.89 -6.69
N LEU A 497 7.64 -1.97 -6.75
CA LEU A 497 7.87 -0.54 -6.48
C LEU A 497 8.21 -0.27 -5.00
N TYR A 498 7.46 -0.88 -4.09
CA TYR A 498 7.56 -0.63 -2.66
C TYR A 498 7.48 -1.93 -1.84
N GLY A 499 8.14 -1.92 -0.68
CA GLY A 499 7.94 -2.90 0.39
C GLY A 499 6.57 -2.71 1.02
N CYS A 500 5.54 -3.31 0.41
CA CYS A 500 4.13 -3.20 0.81
C CYS A 500 3.58 -4.47 1.49
N HIS A 501 4.46 -5.40 1.89
CA HIS A 501 4.05 -6.66 2.54
C HIS A 501 3.22 -6.42 3.81
N GLY A 502 3.67 -5.53 4.70
CA GLY A 502 3.00 -5.26 5.98
C GLY A 502 1.57 -4.75 5.81
N ILE A 503 1.38 -3.71 4.98
CA ILE A 503 0.06 -3.12 4.71
C ILE A 503 -0.88 -4.11 4.01
N LEU A 504 -0.42 -4.85 3.00
CA LEU A 504 -1.27 -5.80 2.27
C LEU A 504 -1.60 -7.03 3.11
N ASN A 505 -0.67 -7.55 3.92
CA ASN A 505 -0.94 -8.64 4.87
C ASN A 505 -2.04 -8.24 5.88
N ASP A 506 -1.92 -7.05 6.47
CA ASP A 506 -2.91 -6.53 7.41
C ASP A 506 -4.28 -6.32 6.76
N TRP A 507 -4.31 -5.80 5.53
CA TRP A 507 -5.53 -5.59 4.76
C TRP A 507 -6.23 -6.92 4.41
N LEU A 508 -5.47 -7.92 3.94
CA LEU A 508 -5.98 -9.26 3.62
C LEU A 508 -6.58 -9.98 4.84
N LYS A 509 -5.99 -9.80 6.04
CA LYS A 509 -6.58 -10.29 7.30
C LYS A 509 -7.96 -9.67 7.55
N GLY A 510 -8.09 -8.35 7.33
CA GLY A 510 -9.36 -7.64 7.41
C GLY A 510 -10.40 -8.18 6.41
N LEU A 511 -10.01 -8.27 5.13
CA LEU A 511 -10.84 -8.80 4.05
C LEU A 511 -11.41 -10.18 4.40
N TYR A 512 -10.58 -11.07 4.95
CA TYR A 512 -11.01 -12.43 5.32
C TYR A 512 -12.07 -12.43 6.44
N TYR A 513 -11.99 -11.53 7.42
CA TYR A 513 -13.05 -11.40 8.44
C TYR A 513 -14.40 -11.03 7.81
N GLU A 514 -14.41 -10.10 6.85
CA GLU A 514 -15.63 -9.67 6.17
C GLU A 514 -16.17 -10.76 5.22
N GLN A 515 -15.27 -11.47 4.53
CA GLN A 515 -15.60 -12.61 3.66
C GLN A 515 -16.34 -13.72 4.43
N LYS A 516 -15.93 -14.03 5.68
CA LYS A 516 -16.58 -15.05 6.52
C LYS A 516 -18.06 -14.74 6.78
N LYS A 517 -18.43 -13.46 6.87
CA LYS A 517 -19.83 -13.03 7.06
C LYS A 517 -20.68 -13.12 5.79
N ARG A 518 -20.05 -13.35 4.63
CA ARG A 518 -20.65 -13.27 3.30
C ARG A 518 -20.58 -14.62 2.57
N ASN A 519 -20.64 -15.73 3.32
CA ASN A 519 -20.64 -17.10 2.78
C ASN A 519 -19.46 -17.40 1.85
N GLY A 520 -18.25 -16.94 2.19
CA GLY A 520 -17.06 -17.16 1.39
C GLY A 520 -16.85 -16.15 0.26
N ILE A 521 -17.78 -15.22 0.03
CA ILE A 521 -17.66 -14.17 -0.98
C ILE A 521 -17.08 -12.90 -0.34
N PRO A 522 -15.89 -12.41 -0.74
CA PRO A 522 -15.36 -11.14 -0.25
C PRO A 522 -16.30 -9.96 -0.52
N PRO A 523 -16.23 -8.86 0.24
CA PRO A 523 -16.85 -7.61 -0.17
C PRO A 523 -16.08 -6.99 -1.36
N MET A 524 -16.75 -6.11 -2.14
CA MET A 524 -16.12 -5.40 -3.26
C MET A 524 -14.98 -4.48 -2.81
N VAL A 525 -15.15 -3.88 -1.62
CA VAL A 525 -14.17 -3.02 -0.95
C VAL A 525 -13.95 -3.53 0.47
N SER A 526 -12.72 -3.40 0.98
CA SER A 526 -12.41 -3.69 2.39
C SER A 526 -11.58 -2.56 3.02
N PRO A 527 -11.94 -2.05 4.21
CA PRO A 527 -13.16 -2.33 4.97
C PRO A 527 -14.45 -1.98 4.21
N ASN A 528 -15.49 -2.80 4.39
CA ASN A 528 -16.73 -2.71 3.62
C ASN A 528 -17.65 -1.60 4.14
N THR A 529 -17.71 -0.50 3.39
CA THR A 529 -18.56 0.66 3.68
C THR A 529 -19.71 0.83 2.70
N ILE A 530 -19.75 0.03 1.63
CA ILE A 530 -20.84 0.06 0.67
C ILE A 530 -22.00 -0.75 1.23
N VAL A 531 -23.08 -0.06 1.58
CA VAL A 531 -24.25 -0.67 2.23
C VAL A 531 -25.53 -0.65 1.40
N ASP A 532 -25.57 0.12 0.31
CA ASP A 532 -26.68 0.15 -0.64
C ASP A 532 -26.20 -0.12 -2.08
N GLY A 533 -27.13 -0.38 -2.99
CA GLY A 533 -26.84 -0.55 -4.42
C GLY A 533 -26.30 -1.94 -4.80
N LEU A 534 -25.76 -2.04 -6.01
CA LEU A 534 -25.27 -3.30 -6.58
C LEU A 534 -24.11 -3.89 -5.77
N PHE A 535 -23.14 -3.05 -5.40
CA PHE A 535 -21.89 -3.48 -4.76
C PHE A 535 -22.05 -3.81 -3.26
N ALA A 536 -23.17 -3.44 -2.64
CA ALA A 536 -23.52 -3.90 -1.29
C ALA A 536 -23.96 -5.37 -1.27
N GLN A 537 -24.50 -5.88 -2.39
CA GLN A 537 -25.05 -7.23 -2.46
C GLN A 537 -23.97 -8.30 -2.28
N VAL A 538 -24.35 -9.44 -1.72
CA VAL A 538 -23.47 -10.62 -1.67
C VAL A 538 -23.53 -11.31 -3.04
N HIS A 539 -22.81 -10.73 -4.01
CA HIS A 539 -22.73 -11.17 -5.40
C HIS A 539 -21.27 -11.44 -5.76
N PRO A 540 -20.92 -12.63 -6.28
CA PRO A 540 -19.53 -12.96 -6.60
C PRO A 540 -19.08 -12.33 -7.93
N PHE A 541 -17.95 -11.63 -7.90
CA PHE A 541 -17.32 -11.00 -9.07
C PHE A 541 -15.91 -11.57 -9.29
N ALA A 542 -15.66 -12.11 -10.48
CA ALA A 542 -14.31 -12.48 -10.93
C ALA A 542 -13.42 -11.24 -10.96
N ILE A 543 -12.10 -11.44 -10.88
CA ILE A 543 -11.05 -10.42 -10.72
C ILE A 543 -11.10 -9.76 -9.33
N TRP A 544 -12.21 -9.11 -8.99
CA TRP A 544 -12.36 -8.42 -7.71
C TRP A 544 -12.17 -9.38 -6.55
N HIS A 545 -12.91 -10.48 -6.53
CA HIS A 545 -12.79 -11.44 -5.42
C HIS A 545 -11.64 -12.44 -5.60
N ASP A 546 -11.09 -12.55 -6.81
CA ASP A 546 -9.83 -13.28 -7.05
C ASP A 546 -8.63 -12.63 -6.34
N VAL A 547 -8.78 -11.41 -5.79
CA VAL A 547 -7.79 -10.80 -4.89
C VAL A 547 -7.34 -11.73 -3.76
N THR A 548 -8.25 -12.60 -3.29
CA THR A 548 -8.00 -13.60 -2.24
C THR A 548 -6.90 -14.58 -2.63
N VAL A 549 -6.70 -14.81 -3.93
CA VAL A 549 -5.66 -15.68 -4.51
C VAL A 549 -4.51 -14.85 -5.07
N LEU A 550 -4.81 -13.81 -5.86
CA LEU A 550 -3.82 -13.04 -6.62
C LEU A 550 -2.90 -12.20 -5.74
N ALA A 551 -3.42 -11.52 -4.71
CA ALA A 551 -2.61 -10.65 -3.87
C ALA A 551 -1.66 -11.44 -2.93
N PRO A 552 -2.10 -12.49 -2.21
CA PRO A 552 -1.17 -13.32 -1.44
C PRO A 552 -0.12 -14.00 -2.32
N TRP A 553 -0.49 -14.41 -3.54
CA TRP A 553 0.45 -14.98 -4.50
C TRP A 553 1.55 -13.97 -4.90
N ALA A 554 1.18 -12.72 -5.20
CA ALA A 554 2.15 -11.67 -5.53
C ALA A 554 3.11 -11.38 -4.36
N LEU A 555 2.61 -11.37 -3.12
CA LEU A 555 3.43 -11.22 -1.92
C LEU A 555 4.40 -12.40 -1.74
N TRP A 556 3.94 -13.63 -1.99
CA TRP A 556 4.79 -14.81 -1.93
C TRP A 556 5.83 -14.84 -3.07
N GLU A 557 5.48 -14.45 -4.29
CA GLU A 557 6.46 -14.36 -5.39
C GLU A 557 7.57 -13.38 -5.02
N GLU A 558 7.22 -12.19 -4.53
CA GLU A 558 8.20 -11.17 -4.16
C GLU A 558 9.12 -11.63 -3.02
N HIS A 559 8.55 -12.23 -1.97
CA HIS A 559 9.27 -12.46 -0.72
C HIS A 559 9.62 -13.92 -0.43
N GLY A 560 9.08 -14.90 -1.16
CA GLY A 560 9.21 -16.32 -0.85
C GLY A 560 8.60 -16.75 0.50
N ASP A 561 7.76 -15.90 1.09
CA ASP A 561 7.19 -16.11 2.42
C ASP A 561 5.98 -17.04 2.37
N SER A 562 6.14 -18.32 2.68
CA SER A 562 5.01 -19.28 2.67
C SER A 562 3.96 -19.01 3.75
N GLU A 563 4.27 -18.21 4.78
CA GLU A 563 3.35 -17.92 5.88
C GLU A 563 2.16 -17.06 5.40
N ILE A 564 2.37 -16.12 4.45
CA ILE A 564 1.23 -15.36 3.89
C ILE A 564 0.24 -16.27 3.14
N LEU A 565 0.75 -17.31 2.46
CA LEU A 565 -0.09 -18.30 1.80
C LEU A 565 -0.84 -19.15 2.83
N ALA A 566 -0.15 -19.61 3.88
CA ALA A 566 -0.77 -20.40 4.95
C ALA A 566 -1.88 -19.63 5.68
N GLN A 567 -1.65 -18.34 5.96
CA GLN A 567 -2.61 -17.46 6.63
C GLN A 567 -3.88 -17.22 5.79
N GLN A 568 -3.76 -17.20 4.46
CA GLN A 568 -4.85 -16.88 3.55
C GLN A 568 -5.45 -18.12 2.86
N TYR A 569 -4.91 -19.32 3.08
CA TYR A 569 -5.37 -20.54 2.39
C TYR A 569 -6.88 -20.77 2.54
N ASP A 570 -7.40 -20.63 3.77
CA ASP A 570 -8.83 -20.82 4.02
C ASP A 570 -9.69 -19.71 3.36
N SER A 571 -9.16 -18.50 3.18
CA SER A 571 -9.82 -17.42 2.43
C SER A 571 -9.91 -17.76 0.94
N MET A 572 -8.83 -18.29 0.36
CA MET A 572 -8.76 -18.73 -1.03
C MET A 572 -9.74 -19.88 -1.32
N VAL A 573 -9.75 -20.89 -0.44
CA VAL A 573 -10.67 -22.03 -0.54
C VAL A 573 -12.12 -21.55 -0.47
N ALA A 574 -12.45 -20.72 0.53
CA ALA A 574 -13.80 -20.20 0.71
C ALA A 574 -14.29 -19.39 -0.49
N TRP A 575 -13.41 -18.62 -1.14
CA TRP A 575 -13.74 -17.91 -2.37
C TRP A 575 -14.05 -18.87 -3.52
N LEU A 576 -13.12 -19.80 -3.82
CA LEU A 576 -13.25 -20.69 -4.97
C LEU A 576 -14.42 -21.67 -4.84
N ASP A 577 -14.78 -22.06 -3.62
CA ASP A 577 -15.97 -22.88 -3.36
C ASP A 577 -17.28 -22.08 -3.45
N ALA A 578 -17.23 -20.75 -3.27
CA ALA A 578 -18.37 -19.86 -3.42
C ALA A 578 -18.63 -19.41 -4.86
N VAL A 579 -17.72 -19.69 -5.80
CA VAL A 579 -17.90 -19.37 -7.22
C VAL A 579 -19.08 -20.17 -7.79
N PRO A 580 -20.13 -19.52 -8.31
CA PRO A 580 -21.30 -20.21 -8.84
C PRO A 580 -20.96 -20.86 -10.18
N MET A 581 -21.07 -22.18 -10.23
CA MET A 581 -20.89 -22.98 -11.44
C MET A 581 -22.23 -23.26 -12.13
N ASP A 582 -22.22 -23.50 -13.44
CA ASP A 582 -23.43 -23.89 -14.19
C ASP A 582 -24.08 -25.16 -13.61
N LYS A 583 -25.38 -25.08 -13.30
CA LYS A 583 -26.14 -26.05 -12.49
C LYS A 583 -26.55 -27.32 -13.21
N ALA A 584 -26.14 -27.52 -14.47
CA ALA A 584 -26.29 -28.79 -15.16
C ALA A 584 -25.27 -29.86 -14.64
N ALA A 585 -25.28 -30.10 -13.32
CA ALA A 585 -24.70 -31.18 -12.50
C ALA A 585 -23.26 -31.66 -12.80
N ASP A 586 -22.34 -31.53 -11.84
CA ASP A 586 -21.00 -32.18 -11.69
C ASP A 586 -20.06 -32.23 -12.91
N LYS A 587 -20.45 -31.62 -14.02
CA LYS A 587 -19.75 -31.69 -15.30
C LYS A 587 -19.13 -30.36 -15.70
N TYR A 588 -19.58 -29.22 -15.16
CA TYR A 588 -19.09 -27.90 -15.56
C TYR A 588 -18.23 -27.27 -14.47
N HIS A 589 -17.06 -26.79 -14.87
CA HIS A 589 -16.06 -26.13 -14.02
C HIS A 589 -15.85 -24.66 -14.41
N LEU A 590 -16.84 -24.10 -15.12
CA LEU A 590 -16.93 -22.70 -15.52
C LEU A 590 -18.05 -22.00 -14.76
N TRP A 591 -17.95 -20.67 -14.66
CA TRP A 591 -18.97 -19.80 -14.09
C TRP A 591 -20.36 -20.03 -14.69
N ASP A 592 -21.41 -19.88 -13.88
CA ASP A 592 -22.80 -19.80 -14.35
C ASP A 592 -22.93 -18.62 -15.33
N SER A 593 -23.25 -18.95 -16.58
CA SER A 593 -23.34 -17.99 -17.70
C SER A 593 -24.37 -16.89 -17.52
N ASN A 594 -25.31 -17.03 -16.57
CA ASN A 594 -26.33 -16.01 -16.27
C ASN A 594 -25.86 -14.99 -15.22
N MET A 595 -24.69 -15.19 -14.62
CA MET A 595 -24.16 -14.30 -13.60
C MET A 595 -23.61 -13.02 -14.21
N PHE A 596 -24.11 -11.87 -13.75
CA PHE A 596 -23.54 -10.58 -14.13
C PHE A 596 -22.09 -10.45 -13.63
N GLN A 597 -21.21 -9.90 -14.47
CA GLN A 597 -19.80 -9.64 -14.17
C GLN A 597 -19.38 -8.25 -14.67
N LEU A 598 -18.33 -7.68 -14.07
CA LEU A 598 -17.79 -6.36 -14.45
C LEU A 598 -16.91 -6.40 -15.72
N ALA A 599 -16.57 -7.61 -16.18
CA ALA A 599 -15.79 -7.85 -17.41
C ALA A 599 -14.45 -7.09 -17.41
N ASP A 600 -14.07 -6.56 -18.57
CA ASP A 600 -12.86 -5.75 -18.73
C ASP A 600 -13.19 -4.27 -18.49
N TRP A 601 -13.43 -3.93 -17.21
CA TRP A 601 -13.88 -2.61 -16.76
C TRP A 601 -13.05 -1.45 -17.34
N LEU A 602 -13.74 -0.40 -17.81
CA LEU A 602 -13.14 0.77 -18.44
C LEU A 602 -12.34 0.46 -19.72
N ASP A 603 -12.73 -0.58 -20.46
CA ASP A 603 -12.37 -0.72 -21.87
C ASP A 603 -12.66 0.62 -22.61
N PRO A 604 -11.71 1.16 -23.41
CA PRO A 604 -11.91 2.43 -24.14
C PRO A 604 -13.14 2.48 -25.06
N SER A 605 -13.69 1.33 -25.46
CA SER A 605 -14.91 1.23 -26.25
C SER A 605 -16.19 1.23 -25.40
N ALA A 606 -16.08 1.07 -24.08
CA ALA A 606 -17.22 1.09 -23.18
C ALA A 606 -17.81 2.51 -23.09
N PRO A 607 -19.15 2.66 -23.09
CA PRO A 607 -19.78 3.96 -22.86
C PRO A 607 -19.39 4.56 -21.50
N PRO A 608 -19.24 5.89 -21.37
CA PRO A 608 -18.87 6.52 -20.10
C PRO A 608 -19.79 6.19 -18.92
N ASP A 609 -21.08 5.98 -19.18
CA ASP A 609 -22.15 5.63 -18.23
C ASP A 609 -22.34 4.12 -18.02
N ALA A 610 -21.64 3.27 -18.79
CA ALA A 610 -21.68 1.82 -18.69
C ALA A 610 -20.28 1.19 -18.81
N PRO A 611 -19.34 1.52 -17.89
CA PRO A 611 -17.93 1.09 -17.93
C PRO A 611 -17.70 -0.43 -17.94
N GLN A 612 -18.68 -1.24 -17.55
CA GLN A 612 -18.67 -2.70 -17.63
C GLN A 612 -18.93 -3.26 -19.05
N LYS A 613 -19.44 -2.46 -19.98
CA LYS A 613 -19.80 -2.91 -21.34
C LYS A 613 -18.57 -2.91 -22.26
N SER A 614 -17.59 -3.74 -21.94
CA SER A 614 -16.37 -3.91 -22.73
C SER A 614 -16.60 -4.63 -24.07
N ALA A 615 -15.64 -4.54 -24.99
CA ALA A 615 -15.64 -5.29 -26.25
C ALA A 615 -15.45 -6.80 -26.05
N THR A 616 -15.00 -7.21 -24.85
CA THR A 616 -14.77 -8.61 -24.50
C THR A 616 -15.94 -9.18 -23.71
N ASP A 617 -16.38 -10.40 -24.06
CA ASP A 617 -17.43 -11.11 -23.33
C ASP A 617 -17.08 -11.29 -21.84
N MET A 618 -18.04 -10.98 -20.97
CA MET A 618 -17.81 -10.96 -19.52
C MET A 618 -17.51 -12.36 -18.94
N MET A 619 -18.11 -13.40 -19.51
CA MET A 619 -17.89 -14.79 -19.07
C MET A 619 -16.56 -15.33 -19.58
N LEU A 620 -16.13 -14.93 -20.78
CA LEU A 620 -14.79 -15.21 -21.29
C LEU A 620 -13.73 -14.68 -20.32
N VAL A 621 -13.89 -13.46 -19.81
CA VAL A 621 -12.96 -12.88 -18.81
C VAL A 621 -13.05 -13.64 -17.48
N ALA A 622 -14.26 -13.82 -16.93
CA ALA A 622 -14.46 -14.47 -15.63
C ALA A 622 -13.90 -15.90 -15.60
N ASN A 623 -14.12 -16.68 -16.67
CA ASN A 623 -13.62 -18.05 -16.78
C ASN A 623 -12.10 -18.10 -17.00
N ALA A 624 -11.50 -17.12 -17.68
CA ALA A 624 -10.05 -17.04 -17.81
C ALA A 624 -9.37 -16.83 -16.44
N PHE A 625 -9.91 -15.93 -15.62
CA PHE A 625 -9.41 -15.69 -14.26
C PHE A 625 -9.68 -16.87 -13.31
N LEU A 626 -10.81 -17.56 -13.43
CA LEU A 626 -11.07 -18.77 -12.64
C LEU A 626 -9.99 -19.85 -12.88
N ILE A 627 -9.64 -20.09 -14.15
CA ILE A 627 -8.58 -21.05 -14.50
C ILE A 627 -7.22 -20.58 -13.94
N HIS A 628 -6.93 -19.28 -14.05
CA HIS A 628 -5.70 -18.71 -13.49
C HIS A 628 -5.61 -18.88 -11.97
N SER A 629 -6.71 -18.61 -11.25
CA SER A 629 -6.82 -18.83 -9.81
C SER A 629 -6.64 -20.30 -9.44
N TYR A 630 -7.18 -21.24 -10.21
CA TYR A 630 -6.92 -22.67 -9.99
C TYR A 630 -5.45 -23.06 -10.21
N ASP A 631 -4.81 -22.55 -11.27
CA ASP A 631 -3.38 -22.81 -11.52
C ASP A 631 -2.49 -22.27 -10.38
N ILE A 632 -2.87 -21.13 -9.80
CA ILE A 632 -2.21 -20.59 -8.60
C ILE A 632 -2.49 -21.49 -7.39
N MET A 633 -3.74 -21.92 -7.16
CA MET A 633 -4.05 -22.78 -6.02
C MET A 633 -3.38 -24.15 -6.07
N VAL A 634 -3.17 -24.73 -7.25
CA VAL A 634 -2.34 -25.94 -7.38
C VAL A 634 -0.94 -25.68 -6.82
N ARG A 635 -0.31 -24.58 -7.22
CA ARG A 635 1.03 -24.20 -6.74
C ARG A 635 1.05 -23.93 -5.24
N ILE A 636 0.07 -23.19 -4.74
CA ILE A 636 -0.06 -22.87 -3.31
C ILE A 636 -0.25 -24.15 -2.48
N ALA A 637 -1.15 -25.05 -2.90
CA ALA A 637 -1.37 -26.32 -2.23
C ALA A 637 -0.10 -27.19 -2.22
N ASP A 638 0.66 -27.24 -3.33
CA ASP A 638 1.94 -27.95 -3.40
C ASP A 638 2.98 -27.33 -2.44
N ILE A 639 3.10 -25.99 -2.39
CA ILE A 639 4.01 -25.26 -1.48
C ILE A 639 3.70 -25.56 -0.01
N LEU A 640 2.42 -25.57 0.34
CA LEU A 640 1.95 -25.79 1.71
C LEU A 640 1.81 -27.27 2.08
N GLY A 641 2.06 -28.19 1.15
CA GLY A 641 1.89 -29.64 1.37
C GLY A 641 0.44 -30.06 1.64
N LYS A 642 -0.54 -29.44 0.97
CA LYS A 642 -1.96 -29.74 1.09
C LYS A 642 -2.39 -30.81 0.09
N ASP A 643 -3.23 -31.75 0.52
CA ASP A 643 -3.72 -32.85 -0.33
C ASP A 643 -4.65 -32.39 -1.47
N ASP A 644 -5.24 -31.19 -1.34
CA ASP A 644 -6.19 -30.61 -2.29
C ASP A 644 -5.56 -30.22 -3.64
N SER A 645 -4.23 -30.21 -3.77
CA SER A 645 -3.53 -29.92 -5.03
C SER A 645 -4.06 -30.76 -6.20
N SER A 646 -4.36 -32.03 -5.95
CA SER A 646 -4.94 -32.94 -6.93
C SER A 646 -6.34 -32.52 -7.39
N ILE A 647 -7.15 -31.99 -6.47
CA ILE A 647 -8.52 -31.50 -6.72
C ILE A 647 -8.45 -30.25 -7.61
N TYR A 648 -7.64 -29.26 -7.24
CA TYR A 648 -7.50 -28.04 -8.03
C TYR A 648 -6.88 -28.31 -9.40
N ARG A 649 -5.95 -29.26 -9.51
CA ARG A 649 -5.37 -29.67 -10.80
C ARG A 649 -6.44 -30.27 -11.72
N ALA A 650 -7.33 -31.10 -11.19
CA ALA A 650 -8.46 -31.62 -11.94
C ALA A 650 -9.47 -30.52 -12.33
N LYS A 651 -9.82 -29.62 -11.40
CA LYS A 651 -10.69 -28.46 -11.69
C LYS A 651 -10.11 -27.58 -12.81
N ALA A 652 -8.82 -27.24 -12.74
CA ALA A 652 -8.12 -26.43 -13.75
C ALA A 652 -8.12 -27.11 -15.13
N ALA A 653 -7.82 -28.41 -15.19
CA ALA A 653 -7.79 -29.16 -16.45
C ALA A 653 -9.17 -29.19 -17.13
N THR A 654 -10.22 -29.53 -16.38
CA THR A 654 -11.59 -29.59 -16.92
C THR A 654 -12.11 -28.21 -17.31
N ALA A 655 -11.86 -27.18 -16.48
CA ALA A 655 -12.22 -25.80 -16.81
C ALA A 655 -11.53 -25.33 -18.10
N ARG A 656 -10.25 -25.65 -18.29
CA ARG A 656 -9.48 -25.29 -19.50
C ARG A 656 -10.01 -25.99 -20.75
N GLU A 657 -10.36 -27.28 -20.67
CA GLU A 657 -11.00 -27.99 -21.79
C GLU A 657 -12.33 -27.32 -22.18
N GLN A 658 -13.16 -26.98 -21.20
CA GLN A 658 -14.44 -26.34 -21.43
C GLN A 658 -14.28 -24.92 -21.98
N TYR A 659 -13.33 -24.17 -21.45
CA TYR A 659 -12.99 -22.84 -21.94
C TYR A 659 -12.59 -22.90 -23.41
N ALA A 660 -11.68 -23.80 -23.77
CA ALA A 660 -11.26 -23.99 -25.14
C ALA A 660 -12.46 -24.32 -26.04
N LYS A 661 -13.33 -25.24 -25.62
CA LYS A 661 -14.54 -25.61 -26.39
C LYS A 661 -15.53 -24.44 -26.59
N HIS A 662 -15.70 -23.56 -25.61
CA HIS A 662 -16.67 -22.47 -25.67
C HIS A 662 -16.13 -21.22 -26.37
N TYR A 663 -14.85 -20.90 -26.16
CA TYR A 663 -14.29 -19.60 -26.51
C TYR A 663 -13.21 -19.65 -27.59
N ILE A 664 -12.64 -20.83 -27.91
CA ILE A 664 -11.50 -20.95 -28.82
C ILE A 664 -11.86 -21.88 -29.99
N SER A 665 -11.82 -21.35 -31.22
CA SER A 665 -11.96 -22.17 -32.43
C SER A 665 -10.79 -23.16 -32.57
N GLU A 666 -10.95 -24.21 -33.38
CA GLU A 666 -9.87 -25.19 -33.65
C GLU A 666 -8.56 -24.51 -34.09
N THR A 667 -8.66 -23.44 -34.88
CA THR A 667 -7.51 -22.66 -35.38
C THR A 667 -6.85 -21.75 -34.34
N GLY A 668 -7.52 -21.44 -33.23
CA GLY A 668 -7.01 -20.56 -32.17
C GLY A 668 -7.59 -19.15 -32.14
N ARG A 669 -8.57 -18.82 -33.00
CA ARG A 669 -9.34 -17.57 -32.87
C ARG A 669 -10.28 -17.63 -31.68
N LEU A 670 -10.37 -16.53 -30.92
CA LEU A 670 -11.32 -16.38 -29.82
C LEU A 670 -12.69 -15.87 -30.29
N THR A 671 -13.74 -16.17 -29.53
CA THR A 671 -15.11 -15.69 -29.80
C THR A 671 -15.25 -14.18 -29.64
N SER A 672 -14.54 -13.58 -28.68
CA SER A 672 -14.29 -12.14 -28.64
C SER A 672 -12.98 -11.84 -29.36
N ASP A 673 -13.05 -11.16 -30.51
CA ASP A 673 -11.87 -10.80 -31.30
C ASP A 673 -11.30 -9.44 -30.81
N SER A 674 -10.88 -9.40 -29.55
CA SER A 674 -10.46 -8.19 -28.82
C SER A 674 -9.05 -8.32 -28.23
N GLN A 675 -8.39 -7.19 -27.93
CA GLN A 675 -7.04 -7.20 -27.33
C GLN A 675 -7.01 -7.99 -26.01
N THR A 676 -7.99 -7.78 -25.13
CA THR A 676 -8.08 -8.47 -23.83
C THR A 676 -8.27 -9.97 -23.96
N ALA A 677 -9.15 -10.45 -24.85
CA ALA A 677 -9.39 -11.88 -25.03
C ALA A 677 -8.10 -12.63 -25.40
N TYR A 678 -7.35 -12.11 -26.38
CA TYR A 678 -6.08 -12.72 -26.78
C TYR A 678 -5.00 -12.56 -25.71
N ALA A 679 -4.92 -11.40 -25.04
CA ALA A 679 -3.94 -11.17 -23.98
C ALA A 679 -4.09 -12.17 -22.83
N LEU A 680 -5.33 -12.38 -22.34
CA LEU A 680 -5.62 -13.34 -21.28
C LEU A 680 -5.36 -14.78 -21.74
N ALA A 681 -5.80 -15.16 -22.94
CA ALA A 681 -5.60 -16.52 -23.45
C ALA A 681 -4.11 -16.89 -23.60
N ILE A 682 -3.28 -15.93 -24.02
CA ILE A 682 -1.82 -16.10 -24.14
C ILE A 682 -1.17 -16.15 -22.75
N CYS A 683 -1.43 -15.17 -21.89
CA CYS A 683 -0.73 -15.05 -20.62
C CYS A 683 -1.15 -16.12 -19.59
N PHE A 684 -2.39 -16.61 -19.64
CA PHE A 684 -2.90 -17.68 -18.76
C PHE A 684 -2.80 -19.09 -19.38
N ASN A 685 -2.06 -19.23 -20.48
CA ASN A 685 -1.80 -20.50 -21.17
C ASN A 685 -3.10 -21.26 -21.55
N LEU A 686 -4.14 -20.56 -22.02
CA LEU A 686 -5.44 -21.16 -22.35
C LEU A 686 -5.45 -21.83 -23.75
N LEU A 687 -4.45 -21.55 -24.58
CA LEU A 687 -4.30 -22.10 -25.93
C LEU A 687 -3.59 -23.47 -25.85
N THR A 688 -4.12 -24.48 -26.53
CA THR A 688 -3.72 -25.88 -26.31
C THR A 688 -2.61 -26.37 -27.24
N THR A 689 -2.28 -25.60 -28.29
CA THR A 689 -1.24 -25.98 -29.26
C THR A 689 -0.33 -24.81 -29.64
N PRO A 690 0.92 -25.06 -30.04
CA PRO A 690 1.82 -24.00 -30.53
C PRO A 690 1.28 -23.25 -31.75
N SER A 691 0.50 -23.91 -32.63
CA SER A 691 -0.11 -23.26 -33.79
C SER A 691 -1.22 -22.29 -33.37
N GLN A 692 -2.05 -22.64 -32.40
CA GLN A 692 -3.04 -21.74 -31.81
C GLN A 692 -2.37 -20.54 -31.15
N LEU A 693 -1.29 -20.77 -30.37
CA LEU A 693 -0.52 -19.69 -29.74
C LEU A 693 0.03 -18.70 -30.77
N LYS A 694 0.65 -19.22 -31.84
CA LYS A 694 1.17 -18.38 -32.92
C LYS A 694 0.06 -17.58 -33.62
N LEU A 695 -1.07 -18.22 -33.93
CA LEU A 695 -2.19 -17.54 -34.59
C LEU A 695 -2.81 -16.46 -33.69
N ALA A 696 -3.01 -16.75 -32.41
CA ALA A 696 -3.52 -15.81 -31.42
C ALA A 696 -2.61 -14.59 -31.28
N GLY A 697 -1.28 -14.80 -31.20
CA GLY A 697 -0.30 -13.72 -31.16
C GLY A 697 -0.33 -12.84 -32.41
N ASN A 698 -0.32 -13.46 -33.60
CA ASN A 698 -0.45 -12.73 -34.86
C ASN A 698 -1.75 -11.93 -34.91
N ARG A 699 -2.86 -12.51 -34.48
CA ARG A 699 -4.16 -11.84 -34.49
C ARG A 699 -4.23 -10.67 -33.50
N LEU A 700 -3.66 -10.83 -32.31
CA LEU A 700 -3.51 -9.73 -31.35
C LEU A 700 -2.71 -8.57 -31.97
N ALA A 701 -1.58 -8.87 -32.60
CA ALA A 701 -0.77 -7.86 -33.27
C ALA A 701 -1.54 -7.14 -34.40
N GLU A 702 -2.28 -7.87 -35.24
CA GLU A 702 -3.14 -7.29 -36.28
C GLU A 702 -4.20 -6.35 -35.69
N ILE A 703 -4.88 -6.74 -34.60
CA ILE A 703 -5.90 -5.91 -33.95
C ILE A 703 -5.28 -4.62 -33.41
N VAL A 704 -4.12 -4.72 -32.75
CA VAL A 704 -3.41 -3.56 -32.22
C VAL A 704 -2.97 -2.61 -33.35
N GLN A 705 -2.39 -3.14 -34.42
CA GLN A 705 -1.97 -2.34 -35.58
C GLN A 705 -3.17 -1.68 -36.29
N ALA A 706 -4.26 -2.41 -36.47
CA ALA A 706 -5.51 -1.87 -37.03
C ALA A 706 -6.09 -0.75 -36.17
N ASN A 707 -5.92 -0.85 -34.83
CA ASN A 707 -6.25 0.22 -33.89
C ASN A 707 -5.16 1.31 -33.78
N GLN A 708 -4.25 1.39 -34.75
CA GLN A 708 -3.14 2.36 -34.79
C GLN A 708 -2.28 2.34 -33.52
N TYR A 709 -2.00 1.14 -33.00
CA TYR A 709 -1.26 0.88 -31.77
C TYR A 709 -1.89 1.49 -30.51
N ARG A 710 -3.18 1.85 -30.52
CA ARG A 710 -3.85 2.37 -29.33
C ARG A 710 -4.28 1.24 -28.41
N VAL A 711 -4.33 1.53 -27.12
CA VAL A 711 -4.82 0.58 -26.12
C VAL A 711 -6.30 0.32 -26.38
N GLY A 712 -6.69 -0.95 -26.34
CA GLY A 712 -8.07 -1.42 -26.48
C GLY A 712 -8.45 -2.37 -25.35
N THR A 713 -7.87 -2.16 -24.17
CA THR A 713 -8.05 -2.98 -22.97
C THR A 713 -8.50 -2.13 -21.79
N GLY A 714 -9.38 -2.68 -20.97
CA GLY A 714 -9.73 -2.18 -19.65
C GLY A 714 -8.82 -2.76 -18.57
N PHE A 715 -9.32 -2.85 -17.34
CA PHE A 715 -8.55 -3.32 -16.17
C PHE A 715 -8.04 -4.75 -16.36
N ALA A 716 -8.86 -5.66 -16.87
CA ALA A 716 -8.53 -7.07 -16.99
C ALA A 716 -7.42 -7.32 -18.01
N GLY A 717 -7.41 -6.61 -19.15
CA GLY A 717 -6.44 -6.83 -20.23
C GLY A 717 -5.13 -6.05 -20.11
N THR A 718 -5.17 -4.85 -19.51
CA THR A 718 -4.04 -3.90 -19.52
C THR A 718 -2.74 -4.45 -18.89
N PRO A 719 -2.78 -5.19 -17.76
CA PRO A 719 -1.56 -5.77 -17.19
C PRO A 719 -0.86 -6.78 -18.11
N PHE A 720 -1.57 -7.35 -19.10
CA PHE A 720 -1.11 -8.51 -19.87
C PHE A 720 -0.87 -8.24 -21.36
N VAL A 721 -1.45 -7.19 -21.94
CA VAL A 721 -1.45 -6.99 -23.41
C VAL A 721 -0.04 -6.87 -24.02
N CYS A 722 0.84 -6.08 -23.41
CA CYS A 722 2.22 -5.93 -23.89
C CYS A 722 3.04 -7.22 -23.69
N GLU A 723 2.84 -7.92 -22.57
CA GLU A 723 3.51 -9.20 -22.30
C GLU A 723 3.04 -10.29 -23.27
N ALA A 724 1.75 -10.33 -23.63
CA ALA A 724 1.22 -11.27 -24.61
C ALA A 724 1.81 -11.05 -26.01
N LEU A 725 1.98 -9.80 -26.42
CA LEU A 725 2.68 -9.43 -27.66
C LEU A 725 4.15 -9.88 -27.60
N ALA A 726 4.86 -9.58 -26.51
CA ALA A 726 6.26 -9.97 -26.34
C ALA A 726 6.45 -11.50 -26.36
N LYS A 727 5.62 -12.26 -25.61
CA LYS A 727 5.63 -13.73 -25.57
C LYS A 727 5.39 -14.38 -26.94
N THR A 728 4.73 -13.68 -27.84
CA THR A 728 4.40 -14.18 -29.18
C THR A 728 5.26 -13.56 -30.28
N GLN A 729 6.40 -12.95 -29.94
CA GLN A 729 7.39 -12.37 -30.86
C GLN A 729 6.92 -11.10 -31.61
N HIS A 730 6.01 -10.32 -31.01
CA HIS A 730 5.51 -9.05 -31.55
C HIS A 730 5.95 -7.84 -30.71
N MET A 731 7.23 -7.81 -30.32
CA MET A 731 7.77 -6.77 -29.43
C MET A 731 7.76 -5.37 -30.08
N ASP A 732 7.91 -5.29 -31.40
CA ASP A 732 7.77 -4.06 -32.18
C ASP A 732 6.37 -3.44 -32.01
N VAL A 733 5.33 -4.28 -32.02
CA VAL A 733 3.94 -3.87 -31.77
C VAL A 733 3.74 -3.45 -30.32
N ALA A 734 4.34 -4.17 -29.36
CA ALA A 734 4.31 -3.80 -27.95
C ALA A 734 4.95 -2.42 -27.69
N TYR A 735 6.11 -2.14 -28.31
CA TYR A 735 6.72 -0.80 -28.29
C TYR A 735 5.85 0.24 -28.97
N GLY A 736 5.22 -0.11 -30.09
CA GLY A 736 4.26 0.77 -30.77
C GLY A 736 3.12 1.22 -29.85
N MET A 737 2.60 0.32 -28.99
CA MET A 737 1.61 0.68 -27.97
C MET A 737 2.19 1.53 -26.85
N LEU A 738 3.32 1.11 -26.29
CA LEU A 738 3.95 1.77 -25.15
C LEU A 738 4.37 3.21 -25.47
N LEU A 739 4.79 3.47 -26.72
CA LEU A 739 5.24 4.78 -27.20
C LEU A 739 4.13 5.60 -27.87
N ASN A 740 2.91 5.07 -27.95
CA ASN A 740 1.78 5.79 -28.54
C ASN A 740 1.41 6.99 -27.68
N LYS A 741 1.19 8.14 -28.33
CA LYS A 741 0.88 9.42 -27.68
C LYS A 741 -0.56 9.86 -27.89
N LYS A 742 -1.35 9.11 -28.67
CA LYS A 742 -2.74 9.45 -28.98
C LYS A 742 -3.68 8.76 -27.99
N CYS A 743 -4.76 9.43 -27.61
CA CYS A 743 -5.81 8.83 -26.79
C CYS A 743 -6.52 7.69 -27.56
N PRO A 744 -6.74 6.50 -26.97
CA PRO A 744 -6.25 6.03 -25.66
C PRO A 744 -4.82 5.42 -25.70
N SER A 745 -3.96 5.84 -24.77
CA SER A 745 -2.61 5.27 -24.56
C SER A 745 -2.02 5.71 -23.21
N TRP A 746 -0.95 5.06 -22.74
CA TRP A 746 -0.25 5.48 -21.51
C TRP A 746 0.46 6.84 -21.62
N LEU A 747 1.03 7.16 -22.79
CA LEU A 747 1.74 8.43 -22.97
C LEU A 747 0.83 9.58 -23.37
N TYR A 748 -0.43 9.33 -23.72
CA TYR A 748 -1.39 10.41 -23.92
C TYR A 748 -1.56 11.28 -22.66
N PRO A 749 -1.87 10.72 -21.46
CA PRO A 749 -1.87 11.49 -20.21
C PRO A 749 -0.56 12.25 -19.98
N VAL A 750 0.59 11.62 -20.27
CA VAL A 750 1.90 12.26 -20.13
C VAL A 750 2.03 13.49 -21.06
N THR A 751 1.55 13.41 -22.31
CA THR A 751 1.52 14.58 -23.20
C THR A 751 0.59 15.70 -22.72
N MET A 752 -0.42 15.35 -21.92
CA MET A 752 -1.35 16.29 -21.30
C MET A 752 -0.84 16.84 -19.96
N GLY A 753 0.39 16.48 -19.55
CA GLY A 753 1.00 16.97 -18.31
C GLY A 753 0.63 16.16 -17.06
N ALA A 754 0.13 14.93 -17.21
CA ALA A 754 -0.15 14.03 -16.10
C ALA A 754 1.12 13.71 -15.30
N THR A 755 0.99 13.73 -13.98
CA THR A 755 2.05 13.35 -13.03
C THR A 755 1.68 12.13 -12.18
N THR A 756 0.54 11.51 -12.51
CA THR A 756 -0.09 10.33 -11.90
C THR A 756 -0.79 9.54 -13.01
N ILE A 757 -1.12 8.28 -12.75
CA ILE A 757 -1.94 7.46 -13.64
C ILE A 757 -3.41 7.85 -13.47
N TRP A 758 -4.14 7.95 -14.56
CA TRP A 758 -5.56 8.32 -14.56
C TRP A 758 -6.46 7.07 -14.51
N GLU A 759 -7.66 7.22 -13.96
CA GLU A 759 -8.65 6.14 -13.89
C GLU A 759 -9.18 5.75 -15.27
N ARG A 760 -9.41 6.75 -16.14
CA ARG A 760 -9.79 6.54 -17.54
C ARG A 760 -8.63 6.90 -18.44
N TRP A 761 -8.54 6.20 -19.57
CA TRP A 761 -7.60 6.56 -20.64
C TRP A 761 -7.79 8.01 -21.13
N ASP A 762 -9.01 8.51 -21.01
CA ASP A 762 -9.47 9.81 -21.45
C ASP A 762 -10.07 10.63 -20.28
N SER A 763 -9.55 10.49 -19.04
CA SER A 763 -9.99 11.32 -17.91
C SER A 763 -9.95 12.82 -18.24
N MET A 764 -8.95 13.25 -19.03
CA MET A 764 -8.99 14.49 -19.80
C MET A 764 -9.12 14.18 -21.29
N LEU A 765 -10.07 14.83 -21.95
CA LEU A 765 -10.32 14.70 -23.37
C LEU A 765 -9.26 15.47 -24.19
N PRO A 766 -9.09 15.16 -25.49
CA PRO A 766 -8.06 15.80 -26.31
C PRO A 766 -8.19 17.32 -26.48
N ASP A 767 -9.36 17.89 -26.19
CA ASP A 767 -9.62 19.33 -26.18
C ASP A 767 -9.29 20.00 -24.83
N GLY A 768 -8.87 19.22 -23.83
CA GLY A 768 -8.51 19.69 -22.50
C GLY A 768 -9.67 19.71 -21.50
N SER A 769 -10.90 19.36 -21.90
CA SER A 769 -12.01 19.25 -20.93
C SER A 769 -11.90 17.95 -20.12
N ILE A 770 -12.48 17.94 -18.93
CA ILE A 770 -12.54 16.71 -18.14
C ILE A 770 -13.60 15.78 -18.78
N ASN A 771 -13.40 14.47 -18.71
CA ASN A 771 -14.39 13.48 -19.13
C ASN A 771 -15.75 13.76 -18.45
N PRO A 772 -16.86 13.76 -19.20
CA PRO A 772 -18.17 14.12 -18.65
C PRO A 772 -18.73 13.07 -17.68
N GLY A 773 -18.19 11.84 -17.63
CA GLY A 773 -18.60 10.83 -16.68
C GLY A 773 -18.30 11.25 -15.23
N ASP A 774 -19.25 11.02 -14.33
CA ASP A 774 -19.10 11.38 -12.90
C ASP A 774 -17.96 10.63 -12.21
N MET A 775 -17.66 9.40 -12.66
CA MET A 775 -16.53 8.60 -12.21
C MET A 775 -15.29 8.93 -13.07
N THR A 776 -14.59 10.01 -12.71
CA THR A 776 -13.36 10.45 -13.37
C THR A 776 -12.31 10.87 -12.35
N SER A 777 -11.28 10.03 -12.15
CA SER A 777 -10.11 10.32 -11.32
C SER A 777 -8.85 10.55 -12.16
N PHE A 778 -7.98 11.44 -11.70
CA PHE A 778 -6.64 11.67 -12.25
C PHE A 778 -5.53 11.00 -11.43
N ASN A 779 -5.89 10.16 -10.44
CA ASN A 779 -4.95 9.39 -9.65
C ASN A 779 -5.50 8.01 -9.28
N HIS A 780 -5.20 7.01 -10.12
CA HIS A 780 -5.65 5.64 -10.01
C HIS A 780 -4.54 4.70 -10.47
N TYR A 781 -4.08 3.75 -9.66
CA TYR A 781 -2.87 2.98 -10.01
C TYR A 781 -3.10 1.85 -11.04
N ALA A 782 -4.34 1.47 -11.35
CA ALA A 782 -4.67 0.24 -12.10
C ALA A 782 -3.91 0.12 -13.44
N TYR A 783 -3.96 1.15 -14.29
CA TYR A 783 -3.23 1.15 -15.57
C TYR A 783 -1.71 1.32 -15.46
N GLY A 784 -1.22 1.62 -14.25
CA GLY A 784 0.19 1.64 -13.92
C GLY A 784 0.84 0.25 -13.91
N ALA A 785 0.05 -0.82 -13.99
CA ALA A 785 0.55 -2.20 -14.06
C ALA A 785 1.54 -2.44 -15.23
N VAL A 786 1.53 -1.59 -16.26
CA VAL A 786 2.51 -1.61 -17.36
C VAL A 786 3.95 -1.38 -16.90
N ALA A 787 4.17 -0.77 -15.73
CA ALA A 787 5.51 -0.53 -15.20
C ALA A 787 6.29 -1.84 -14.99
N LYS A 788 5.62 -2.93 -14.62
CA LYS A 788 6.27 -4.25 -14.54
C LYS A 788 6.79 -4.72 -15.91
N PHE A 789 6.03 -4.52 -16.99
CA PHE A 789 6.48 -4.80 -18.35
C PHE A 789 7.70 -3.95 -18.74
N MET A 790 7.72 -2.66 -18.35
CA MET A 790 8.86 -1.78 -18.61
C MET A 790 10.14 -2.32 -17.93
N VAL A 791 10.05 -2.76 -16.69
CA VAL A 791 11.18 -3.36 -15.97
C VAL A 791 11.60 -4.70 -16.62
N GLU A 792 10.66 -5.61 -16.81
CA GLU A 792 10.96 -6.98 -17.25
C GLU A 792 11.40 -7.07 -18.71
N ARG A 793 10.89 -6.20 -19.60
CA ARG A 793 11.14 -6.28 -21.04
C ARG A 793 12.00 -5.14 -21.56
N VAL A 794 11.78 -3.89 -21.12
CA VAL A 794 12.57 -2.75 -21.61
C VAL A 794 13.92 -2.71 -20.90
N ALA A 795 13.96 -2.77 -19.57
CA ALA A 795 15.23 -2.90 -18.84
C ALA A 795 15.77 -4.34 -18.85
N GLY A 796 14.88 -5.33 -18.95
CA GLY A 796 15.23 -6.75 -19.06
C GLY A 796 15.34 -7.47 -17.73
N LEU A 797 15.03 -6.83 -16.59
CA LEU A 797 15.17 -7.46 -15.27
C LEU A 797 13.93 -8.25 -14.90
N LYS A 798 14.03 -9.57 -14.88
CA LYS A 798 12.89 -10.46 -14.62
C LYS A 798 13.16 -11.42 -13.47
N GLN A 799 12.21 -11.55 -12.56
CA GLN A 799 12.25 -12.58 -11.53
C GLN A 799 11.97 -13.97 -12.15
N LEU A 800 12.77 -15.00 -11.79
CA LEU A 800 12.55 -16.38 -12.23
C LEU A 800 12.07 -17.30 -11.11
N THR A 801 12.52 -17.05 -9.88
CA THR A 801 12.09 -17.79 -8.69
C THR A 801 11.70 -16.83 -7.56
N PRO A 802 10.87 -17.29 -6.62
CA PRO A 802 10.45 -16.48 -5.49
C PRO A 802 11.63 -15.93 -4.68
N ALA A 803 11.40 -14.81 -3.99
CA ALA A 803 12.41 -14.09 -3.22
C ALA A 803 13.62 -13.61 -4.05
N TRP A 804 13.52 -13.63 -5.39
CA TRP A 804 14.62 -13.23 -6.29
C TRP A 804 15.91 -14.04 -6.09
N THR A 805 15.79 -15.30 -5.68
CA THR A 805 16.93 -16.22 -5.60
C THR A 805 17.52 -16.50 -6.98
N ARG A 806 16.68 -16.47 -8.03
CA ARG A 806 17.09 -16.46 -9.44
C ARG A 806 16.33 -15.39 -10.20
N CYS A 807 17.05 -14.68 -11.06
CA CYS A 807 16.50 -13.71 -11.98
C CYS A 807 17.12 -13.84 -13.37
N ARG A 808 16.60 -13.11 -14.35
CA ARG A 808 17.06 -13.08 -15.72
C ARG A 808 17.26 -11.63 -16.16
N VAL A 809 18.30 -11.41 -16.96
CA VAL A 809 18.56 -10.21 -17.75
C VAL A 809 18.36 -10.56 -19.21
N ASP A 810 17.24 -10.09 -19.76
CA ASP A 810 16.89 -10.26 -21.16
C ASP A 810 16.23 -8.98 -21.73
N PRO A 811 17.03 -7.93 -21.99
CA PRO A 811 16.49 -6.67 -22.48
C PRO A 811 16.01 -6.84 -23.93
N CYS A 812 14.75 -6.48 -24.18
CA CYS A 812 14.20 -6.44 -25.54
C CYS A 812 14.49 -5.08 -26.18
N VAL A 813 15.67 -4.92 -26.80
CA VAL A 813 16.08 -3.66 -27.44
C VAL A 813 15.15 -3.32 -28.61
N GLY A 814 14.61 -2.10 -28.64
CA GLY A 814 13.69 -1.68 -29.69
C GLY A 814 13.01 -0.34 -29.41
N GLY A 815 12.05 0.03 -30.27
CA GLY A 815 11.23 1.23 -30.07
C GLY A 815 11.99 2.57 -30.10
N GLY A 816 13.26 2.58 -30.54
CA GLY A 816 14.11 3.77 -30.45
C GLY A 816 14.70 4.01 -29.05
N VAL A 817 14.47 3.11 -28.08
CA VAL A 817 15.16 3.14 -26.78
C VAL A 817 16.61 2.70 -26.99
N THR A 818 17.56 3.52 -26.54
CA THR A 818 19.00 3.32 -26.74
C THR A 818 19.73 2.91 -25.46
N SER A 819 19.09 3.06 -24.31
CA SER A 819 19.58 2.57 -23.02
C SER A 819 18.43 2.39 -22.05
N ALA A 820 18.53 1.41 -21.15
CA ALA A 820 17.66 1.30 -19.99
C ALA A 820 18.38 0.73 -18.78
N LYS A 821 17.85 1.00 -17.59
CA LYS A 821 18.35 0.59 -16.30
C LYS A 821 17.16 0.25 -15.40
N ALA A 822 17.27 -0.82 -14.64
CA ALA A 822 16.36 -1.12 -13.54
C ALA A 822 17.15 -1.61 -12.34
N SER A 823 16.62 -1.36 -11.14
CA SER A 823 17.15 -1.96 -9.93
C SER A 823 16.05 -2.33 -8.96
N HIS A 824 16.28 -3.36 -8.16
CA HIS A 824 15.31 -3.86 -7.20
C HIS A 824 16.00 -4.26 -5.89
N LEU A 825 15.47 -3.81 -4.77
CA LEU A 825 15.92 -4.18 -3.42
C LEU A 825 15.22 -5.48 -3.00
N THR A 826 15.81 -6.61 -3.36
CA THR A 826 15.30 -7.95 -3.07
C THR A 826 15.50 -8.30 -1.59
N PRO A 827 14.89 -9.39 -1.09
CA PRO A 827 15.25 -9.98 0.21
C PRO A 827 16.75 -10.10 0.47
N HIS A 828 17.53 -10.41 -0.57
CA HIS A 828 18.95 -10.72 -0.46
C HIS A 828 19.88 -9.51 -0.69
N GLY A 829 19.35 -8.42 -1.26
CA GLY A 829 20.10 -7.19 -1.52
C GLY A 829 19.65 -6.52 -2.82
N LYS A 830 20.39 -5.50 -3.25
CA LYS A 830 20.04 -4.78 -4.47
C LYS A 830 20.53 -5.52 -5.71
N VAL A 831 19.62 -5.92 -6.59
CA VAL A 831 19.94 -6.32 -7.97
C VAL A 831 19.86 -5.09 -8.86
N LEU A 832 20.75 -4.97 -9.84
CA LEU A 832 20.74 -3.88 -10.82
C LEU A 832 21.12 -4.41 -12.18
N VAL A 833 20.39 -3.97 -13.20
CA VAL A 833 20.74 -4.15 -14.61
C VAL A 833 20.81 -2.79 -15.28
N SER A 834 21.75 -2.61 -16.19
CA SER A 834 21.72 -1.54 -17.16
C SER A 834 22.24 -2.02 -18.50
N TRP A 835 21.66 -1.50 -19.58
CA TRP A 835 22.17 -1.73 -20.92
C TRP A 835 22.18 -0.44 -21.73
N LYS A 836 23.07 -0.37 -22.71
CA LYS A 836 23.16 0.74 -23.68
C LYS A 836 23.64 0.25 -25.04
N LEU A 837 23.14 0.86 -26.11
CA LEU A 837 23.69 0.71 -27.45
C LEU A 837 25.03 1.43 -27.54
N VAL A 838 26.02 0.74 -28.11
CA VAL A 838 27.34 1.30 -28.43
C VAL A 838 27.57 1.28 -29.95
N GLN A 839 28.68 1.85 -30.41
CA GLN A 839 28.98 1.92 -31.84
C GLN A 839 29.05 0.52 -32.47
N GLY A 840 28.45 0.36 -33.66
CA GLY A 840 28.48 -0.90 -34.42
C GLY A 840 27.32 -1.87 -34.15
N GLY A 841 26.26 -1.45 -33.46
CA GLY A 841 25.08 -2.30 -33.19
C GLY A 841 25.25 -3.25 -32.00
N GLU A 842 26.31 -3.08 -31.22
CA GLU A 842 26.57 -3.85 -30.00
C GLU A 842 25.78 -3.22 -28.82
N VAL A 843 25.30 -4.08 -27.92
CA VAL A 843 24.69 -3.73 -26.64
C VAL A 843 25.67 -4.10 -25.53
N GLN A 844 26.06 -3.10 -24.74
CA GLN A 844 26.76 -3.32 -23.48
C GLN A 844 25.73 -3.53 -22.37
N ILE A 845 25.88 -4.59 -21.58
CA ILE A 845 25.01 -4.93 -20.44
C ILE A 845 25.88 -4.98 -19.17
N ASP A 846 25.56 -4.17 -18.17
CA ASP A 846 26.21 -4.17 -16.87
C ASP A 846 25.21 -4.66 -15.81
N VAL A 847 25.63 -5.59 -14.94
CA VAL A 847 24.78 -6.25 -13.94
C VAL A 847 25.46 -6.26 -12.58
N SER A 848 24.72 -5.84 -11.54
CA SER A 848 25.10 -5.99 -10.13
C SER A 848 24.20 -7.04 -9.49
N VAL A 849 24.79 -8.06 -8.90
CA VAL A 849 24.10 -9.20 -8.29
C VAL A 849 24.41 -9.23 -6.79
N PRO A 850 23.41 -9.26 -5.89
CA PRO A 850 23.64 -9.38 -4.46
C PRO A 850 24.00 -10.83 -4.07
N PRO A 851 24.46 -11.06 -2.84
CA PRO A 851 24.61 -12.40 -2.27
C PRO A 851 23.36 -13.26 -2.43
N PHE A 852 23.51 -14.58 -2.57
CA PHE A 852 22.41 -15.57 -2.68
C PHE A 852 21.46 -15.42 -3.86
N THR A 853 21.74 -14.51 -4.79
CA THR A 853 21.04 -14.39 -6.06
C THR A 853 21.93 -14.91 -7.20
N GLU A 854 21.33 -15.68 -8.09
CA GLU A 854 21.91 -16.01 -9.40
C GLU A 854 21.14 -15.28 -10.49
N ILE A 855 21.83 -14.90 -11.56
CA ILE A 855 21.22 -14.23 -12.70
C ILE A 855 21.59 -14.90 -14.02
N GLU A 856 20.58 -15.17 -14.83
CA GLU A 856 20.71 -15.61 -16.22
C GLU A 856 20.84 -14.39 -17.14
N VAL A 857 21.97 -14.20 -17.80
CA VAL A 857 22.16 -13.11 -18.77
C VAL A 857 22.07 -13.68 -20.18
N VAL A 858 21.09 -13.21 -20.96
CA VAL A 858 20.86 -13.65 -22.34
C VAL A 858 21.76 -12.86 -23.30
N LEU A 859 22.70 -13.55 -23.96
CA LEU A 859 23.74 -12.95 -24.81
C LEU A 859 23.51 -13.12 -26.32
N GLY A 860 22.51 -13.89 -26.74
CA GLY A 860 22.19 -14.08 -28.16
C GLY A 860 20.68 -14.07 -28.45
N ASP A 861 20.31 -14.22 -29.73
CA ASP A 861 18.91 -14.19 -30.20
C ASP A 861 18.10 -15.44 -29.81
N SER A 862 18.73 -16.41 -29.15
CA SER A 862 18.10 -17.66 -28.72
C SER A 862 18.16 -17.78 -27.20
N ASP A 863 17.10 -18.34 -26.61
CA ASP A 863 17.04 -18.71 -25.18
C ASP A 863 18.15 -19.70 -24.74
N SER A 864 18.94 -20.23 -25.67
CA SER A 864 20.06 -21.13 -25.40
C SER A 864 21.41 -20.44 -25.17
N ASP A 865 21.56 -19.17 -25.54
CA ASP A 865 22.82 -18.43 -25.34
C ASP A 865 22.75 -17.62 -24.04
N VAL A 866 22.90 -18.32 -22.91
CA VAL A 866 22.71 -17.78 -21.56
C VAL A 866 23.98 -17.99 -20.74
N GLN A 867 24.45 -16.92 -20.09
CA GLN A 867 25.50 -17.00 -19.08
C GLN A 867 24.90 -16.83 -17.68
N VAL A 868 25.18 -17.77 -16.79
CA VAL A 868 24.78 -17.68 -15.37
C VAL A 868 25.90 -17.06 -14.56
N VAL A 869 25.59 -16.01 -13.81
CA VAL A 869 26.53 -15.38 -12.88
C VAL A 869 25.91 -15.20 -11.49
N GLY A 870 26.76 -15.25 -10.46
CA GLY A 870 26.36 -15.02 -9.07
C GLY A 870 26.71 -13.61 -8.59
N HIS A 871 26.77 -13.41 -7.27
CA HIS A 871 27.16 -12.14 -6.63
C HIS A 871 28.36 -11.46 -7.28
N GLY A 872 28.25 -10.16 -7.51
CA GLY A 872 29.32 -9.33 -8.05
C GLY A 872 28.84 -8.33 -9.10
N GLU A 873 29.81 -7.63 -9.68
CA GLU A 873 29.61 -6.72 -10.80
C GLU A 873 30.10 -7.39 -12.09
N TRP A 874 29.25 -7.41 -13.11
CA TRP A 874 29.51 -8.10 -14.36
C TRP A 874 29.24 -7.17 -15.55
N SER A 875 30.01 -7.33 -16.62
CA SER A 875 29.82 -6.57 -17.85
C SER A 875 29.90 -7.51 -19.05
N PHE A 876 28.92 -7.39 -19.94
CA PHE A 876 28.75 -8.24 -21.11
C PHE A 876 28.54 -7.39 -22.35
N LYS A 877 28.76 -8.02 -23.50
CA LYS A 877 28.52 -7.46 -24.82
C LYS A 877 27.78 -8.48 -25.66
N ARG A 878 26.71 -8.05 -26.33
CA ARG A 878 26.02 -8.84 -27.37
C ARG A 878 25.71 -7.97 -28.59
N TYR A 879 25.55 -8.60 -29.74
CA TYR A 879 25.11 -7.92 -30.96
C TYR A 879 23.58 -7.99 -31.06
N VAL A 880 22.95 -6.94 -31.58
CA VAL A 880 21.51 -6.86 -31.86
C VAL A 880 21.27 -6.55 -33.33
#